data_AF-A0A7W7MU26-F1
#
_entry.id   AF-A0A7W7MU26-F1
#
_cell.length_a   1.000
_cell.length_b   1.000
_cell.length_c   1.000
_cell.angle_alpha   90.00
_cell.angle_beta   90.00
_cell.angle_gamma   90.00
#
_symmetry.space_group_name_H-M   'P 1'
#
loop_
_entity.id
_entity.type
_entity.pdbx_description
1 polymer ?
#
loop_
_entity_poly.entity_id
_entity_poly.type
_entity_poly.pdbx_seq_one_letter_code
_entity_poly.pdbx_strand_id
1 'polypeptide(L)'
;MRLVVVALFLCGAGAGVVEAYIESVPMSALAAEPQASTLYYRDGRTILARIGTTDHSDVPLSAVPPAVRSAVLAAEDRDFYDHSGVSIRGVLRAVVADVGGSRQGASTITQQYARNAYLTQDVSVERKAKEFALAIRLEREYTKDEILERYLNTIYYGRGAYGIAAAANAYFGITPDRLTPAQGAVLASVIKDPYGFDPANDAAAARTRWTWIIKSQRELGWLAEEPHYPPVNSGGEGTPGPNGLVIDRVERELAAHGVTPRALHTLGLSITTTLDPAVHGAAVNQVAAHLAGQPKDLRAALVAVDPATGGVRAYYGGDQGRGYFDDASAAHPAASTFKPIVLAAALSKGIGYLSRWDGSSPRVFAGRLGVPLANRGGLQCPNCTLEKSMVDSLNTPFYAVTEEIGAATVRSMAYALGVARTYGGAPTLVDAKGDPTPGRTRSDIAIGRYPVTPGDLASVYATFAAGGVRHDRYFVETVTAPDGRRLWTSVPVAKRVLDSEVAADVSTVLGAVVKGGDVLPGRPAAGKAGAQQWGDTKDNQDAWMVGYTPELATAVWLGKARPGPIRDSAGAAIKGETVPARLWRDFTRDALDGTPSKALPRPAHVGRIDVGDAGRAKTDGKPKDEYRKPAPGVPVVNTAGKGKRLALTFDDGPSPYTAQVLDLLAEQQVKATFCMVGEEVEKYPELVRRMVAEGHRLCNHSWKHDDLGKVTAAAARDDIVRTDEAIAAAAPGATVPYFRAPYGSWGRSAKVGNELGHTPLGWVVDPDDWLLPGAEVIADRIEKQLTPRAIVLVHDGGGEREQTVAALTKLIPKLKHDGWRFDMPERTVQSRPLPSAPAPESSSAAVSPSPSTTTSPKGVQSSSANHPATREGATS
;
A
#
# COMPACT_ATOMS: atom_id res chain seq x y z
N MET A 1 -29.19 -17.40 -6.31
CA MET A 1 -30.63 -17.04 -6.50
C MET A 1 -31.37 -18.08 -7.33
N ARG A 2 -31.25 -18.10 -8.68
CA ARG A 2 -32.12 -18.92 -9.57
C ARG A 2 -32.30 -20.39 -9.14
N LEU A 3 -31.21 -21.12 -8.85
CA LEU A 3 -31.27 -22.52 -8.41
C LEU A 3 -31.98 -22.74 -7.06
N VAL A 4 -31.93 -21.79 -6.12
CA VAL A 4 -32.49 -21.97 -4.77
C VAL A 4 -34.01 -21.72 -4.77
N VAL A 5 -34.49 -20.69 -5.47
CA VAL A 5 -35.93 -20.45 -5.63
C VAL A 5 -36.57 -21.61 -6.39
N VAL A 6 -35.90 -22.14 -7.42
CA VAL A 6 -36.34 -23.34 -8.14
C VAL A 6 -36.32 -24.59 -7.25
N ALA A 7 -35.29 -24.80 -6.42
CA ALA A 7 -35.24 -25.93 -5.49
C ALA A 7 -36.36 -25.89 -4.43
N LEU A 8 -36.68 -24.72 -3.88
CA LEU A 8 -37.78 -24.54 -2.92
C LEU A 8 -39.16 -24.80 -3.55
N PHE A 9 -39.32 -24.55 -4.85
CA PHE A 9 -40.57 -24.85 -5.58
C PHE A 9 -40.67 -26.31 -6.09
N LEU A 10 -39.56 -27.02 -6.30
CA LEU A 10 -39.57 -28.36 -6.90
C LEU A 10 -39.75 -29.52 -5.91
N CYS A 11 -39.50 -29.31 -4.61
CA CYS A 11 -39.63 -30.36 -3.61
C CYS A 11 -41.01 -30.31 -2.92
N GLY A 12 -41.91 -31.22 -3.27
CA GLY A 12 -43.28 -31.29 -2.72
C GLY A 12 -43.39 -31.50 -1.20
N ALA A 13 -42.31 -31.92 -0.53
CA ALA A 13 -42.21 -31.97 0.93
C ALA A 13 -41.81 -30.62 1.57
N GLY A 14 -41.50 -29.61 0.76
CA GLY A 14 -40.87 -28.35 1.19
C GLY A 14 -41.83 -27.29 1.75
N ALA A 15 -43.13 -27.39 1.54
CA ALA A 15 -44.09 -26.35 1.92
C ALA A 15 -44.04 -26.00 3.42
N GLY A 16 -44.04 -27.02 4.30
CA GLY A 16 -43.92 -26.81 5.75
C GLY A 16 -42.55 -26.28 6.20
N VAL A 17 -41.49 -26.55 5.43
CA VAL A 17 -40.13 -26.03 5.72
C VAL A 17 -40.00 -24.57 5.27
N VAL A 18 -40.60 -24.21 4.13
CA VAL A 18 -40.73 -22.82 3.68
C VAL A 18 -41.57 -22.02 4.67
N GLU A 19 -42.71 -22.56 5.12
CA GLU A 19 -43.59 -21.89 6.08
C GLU A 19 -42.91 -21.70 7.45
N ALA A 20 -42.25 -22.74 7.98
CA ALA A 20 -41.48 -22.64 9.22
C ALA A 20 -40.32 -21.62 9.09
N TYR A 21 -39.66 -21.55 7.93
CA TYR A 21 -38.66 -20.52 7.67
C TYR A 21 -39.28 -19.11 7.63
N ILE A 22 -40.42 -18.92 6.96
CA ILE A 22 -41.14 -17.65 6.90
C ILE A 22 -41.46 -17.15 8.31
N GLU A 23 -42.10 -17.98 9.14
CA GLU A 23 -42.47 -17.57 10.51
C GLU A 23 -41.25 -17.38 11.43
N SER A 24 -40.11 -18.03 11.15
CA SER A 24 -38.86 -17.83 11.90
C SER A 24 -38.17 -16.48 11.69
N VAL A 25 -38.48 -15.75 10.61
CA VAL A 25 -37.88 -14.43 10.33
C VAL A 25 -38.71 -13.35 11.04
N PRO A 26 -38.17 -12.67 12.09
CA PRO A 26 -38.97 -11.77 12.93
C PRO A 26 -39.35 -10.47 12.20
N MET A 27 -40.58 -10.02 12.40
CA MET A 27 -41.01 -8.65 12.10
C MET A 27 -41.02 -7.83 13.40
N SER A 28 -40.03 -6.98 13.58
CA SER A 28 -39.96 -6.06 14.72
C SER A 28 -40.82 -4.82 14.43
N ALA A 29 -41.84 -4.56 15.25
CA ALA A 29 -42.64 -3.34 15.13
C ALA A 29 -41.78 -2.09 15.39
N LEU A 30 -41.67 -1.21 14.39
CA LEU A 30 -41.04 0.12 14.52
C LEU A 30 -42.05 1.09 15.15
N ALA A 31 -42.40 0.83 16.41
CA ALA A 31 -43.47 1.49 17.15
C ALA A 31 -43.01 2.77 17.87
N ALA A 32 -42.44 3.72 17.12
CA ALA A 32 -42.04 5.02 17.63
C ALA A 32 -42.55 6.14 16.71
N GLU A 33 -43.01 7.25 17.30
CA GLU A 33 -43.23 8.50 16.58
C GLU A 33 -41.93 8.92 15.89
N PRO A 34 -41.91 9.14 14.56
CA PRO A 34 -40.67 9.37 13.83
C PRO A 34 -39.90 10.61 14.30
N GLN A 35 -38.68 10.37 14.81
CA GLN A 35 -37.76 11.41 15.23
C GLN A 35 -36.51 11.43 14.35
N ALA A 36 -36.12 12.62 13.89
CA ALA A 36 -34.89 12.83 13.14
C ALA A 36 -33.65 12.54 14.00
N SER A 37 -32.76 11.68 13.51
CA SER A 37 -31.47 11.39 14.15
C SER A 37 -30.51 12.58 14.01
N THR A 38 -29.64 12.78 15.00
CA THR A 38 -28.63 13.85 14.98
C THR A 38 -27.23 13.24 14.93
N LEU A 39 -26.45 13.66 13.93
CA LEU A 39 -25.03 13.35 13.82
C LEU A 39 -24.22 14.47 14.47
N TYR A 40 -23.29 14.08 15.32
CA TYR A 40 -22.34 14.96 16.00
C TYR A 40 -20.94 14.71 15.47
N TYR A 41 -20.08 15.74 15.56
CA TYR A 41 -18.64 15.53 15.52
C TYR A 41 -18.17 14.76 16.77
N ARG A 42 -16.90 14.34 16.80
CA ARG A 42 -16.28 13.57 17.90
C ARG A 42 -16.30 14.23 19.28
N ASP A 43 -16.64 15.52 19.35
CA ASP A 43 -16.84 16.23 20.62
C ASP A 43 -18.17 15.87 21.31
N GLY A 44 -19.05 15.13 20.61
CA GLY A 44 -20.37 14.72 21.08
C GLY A 44 -21.35 15.88 21.30
N ARG A 45 -21.08 17.07 20.73
CA ARG A 45 -21.82 18.31 21.01
C ARG A 45 -22.06 19.17 19.77
N THR A 46 -21.04 19.36 18.94
CA THR A 46 -21.19 20.10 17.69
C THR A 46 -21.96 19.24 16.70
N ILE A 47 -23.10 19.74 16.21
CA ILE A 47 -23.94 19.02 15.24
C ILE A 47 -23.27 19.08 13.86
N LEU A 48 -23.04 17.91 13.27
CA LEU A 48 -22.57 17.72 11.90
C LEU A 48 -23.73 17.74 10.91
N ALA A 49 -24.84 17.07 11.25
CA ALA A 49 -26.07 17.02 10.47
C ALA A 49 -27.27 16.54 11.31
N ARG A 50 -28.48 16.68 10.76
CA ARG A 50 -29.67 15.93 11.16
C ARG A 50 -30.14 15.07 9.97
N ILE A 51 -30.69 13.90 10.26
CA ILE A 51 -31.10 12.87 9.29
C ILE A 51 -32.55 12.48 9.55
N GLY A 52 -33.37 12.47 8.51
CA GLY A 52 -34.84 12.47 8.61
C GLY A 52 -35.39 13.88 8.88
N THR A 53 -36.66 14.10 8.53
CA THR A 53 -37.41 15.30 8.94
C THR A 53 -37.98 15.13 10.35
N THR A 54 -38.19 16.23 11.07
CA THR A 54 -39.04 16.24 12.28
C THR A 54 -40.52 16.04 11.94
N ASP A 55 -40.93 16.47 10.73
CA ASP A 55 -42.27 16.24 10.18
C ASP A 55 -42.33 14.94 9.36
N HIS A 56 -41.77 13.84 9.89
CA HIS A 56 -41.96 12.50 9.31
C HIS A 56 -43.30 11.90 9.78
N SER A 57 -44.40 12.60 9.57
CA SER A 57 -45.69 11.92 9.48
C SER A 57 -45.68 11.09 8.20
N ASP A 58 -45.76 9.75 8.34
CA ASP A 58 -45.91 8.85 7.18
C ASP A 58 -47.16 9.32 6.40
N VAL A 59 -46.97 9.83 5.18
CA VAL A 59 -48.03 10.50 4.42
C VAL A 59 -49.05 9.43 3.98
N PRO A 60 -50.34 9.58 4.33
CA PRO A 60 -51.34 8.59 3.98
C PRO A 60 -51.49 8.48 2.47
N LEU A 61 -51.69 7.27 1.95
CA LEU A 61 -51.70 6.99 0.52
C LEU A 61 -52.75 7.84 -0.22
N SER A 62 -53.85 8.16 0.45
CA SER A 62 -54.91 9.07 -0.02
C SER A 62 -54.37 10.43 -0.48
N ALA A 63 -53.36 10.98 0.20
CA ALA A 63 -52.72 12.26 -0.14
C ALA A 63 -51.68 12.15 -1.28
N VAL A 64 -51.34 10.94 -1.74
CA VAL A 64 -50.53 10.75 -2.96
C VAL A 64 -51.49 10.62 -4.16
N PRO A 65 -51.40 11.48 -5.19
CA PRO A 65 -52.31 11.43 -6.34
C PRO A 65 -52.25 10.07 -7.09
N PRO A 66 -53.39 9.50 -7.55
CA PRO A 66 -53.41 8.16 -8.16
C PRO A 66 -52.47 7.99 -9.36
N ALA A 67 -52.25 9.03 -10.16
CA ALA A 67 -51.33 9.01 -11.30
C ALA A 67 -49.84 8.98 -10.89
N VAL A 68 -49.51 9.41 -9.67
CA VAL A 68 -48.17 9.29 -9.06
C VAL A 68 -47.97 7.87 -8.54
N ARG A 69 -49.00 7.30 -7.87
CA ARG A 69 -49.00 5.88 -7.48
C ARG A 69 -48.78 5.00 -8.70
N SER A 70 -49.58 5.18 -9.76
CA SER A 70 -49.49 4.36 -10.97
C SER A 70 -48.19 4.56 -11.76
N ALA A 71 -47.49 5.70 -11.62
CA ALA A 71 -46.15 5.88 -12.16
C ALA A 71 -45.11 5.01 -11.45
N VAL A 72 -45.17 4.91 -10.11
CA VAL A 72 -44.28 4.04 -9.32
C VAL A 72 -44.58 2.57 -9.60
N LEU A 73 -45.86 2.17 -9.69
CA LEU A 73 -46.25 0.82 -10.11
C LEU A 73 -45.74 0.51 -11.54
N ALA A 74 -45.92 1.42 -12.51
CA ALA A 74 -45.45 1.22 -13.88
C ALA A 74 -43.92 1.13 -13.99
N ALA A 75 -43.20 1.80 -13.09
CA ALA A 75 -41.74 1.85 -13.02
C ALA A 75 -41.10 0.60 -12.41
N GLU A 76 -41.67 0.10 -11.31
CA GLU A 76 -41.06 -0.90 -10.43
C GLU A 76 -41.84 -2.22 -10.36
N ASP A 77 -43.19 -2.20 -10.33
CA ASP A 77 -44.02 -3.38 -10.08
C ASP A 77 -45.42 -3.27 -10.71
N ARG A 78 -45.51 -3.56 -12.01
CA ARG A 78 -46.75 -3.43 -12.80
C ARG A 78 -47.86 -4.36 -12.36
N ASP A 79 -47.49 -5.52 -11.82
CA ASP A 79 -48.37 -6.62 -11.45
C ASP A 79 -48.70 -6.59 -9.93
N PHE A 80 -48.43 -5.46 -9.24
CA PHE A 80 -48.37 -5.35 -7.77
C PHE A 80 -49.61 -5.87 -7.03
N TYR A 81 -50.82 -5.53 -7.50
CA TYR A 81 -52.06 -5.94 -6.86
C TYR A 81 -52.43 -7.42 -7.14
N ASP A 82 -51.83 -8.05 -8.15
CA ASP A 82 -52.16 -9.41 -8.61
C ASP A 82 -51.40 -10.53 -7.88
N HIS A 83 -50.36 -10.21 -7.09
CA HIS A 83 -49.49 -11.20 -6.45
C HIS A 83 -49.47 -11.08 -4.92
N SER A 84 -49.28 -12.19 -4.20
CA SER A 84 -49.04 -12.16 -2.75
C SER A 84 -47.54 -12.02 -2.45
N GLY A 85 -47.06 -10.78 -2.33
CA GLY A 85 -45.68 -10.41 -1.97
C GLY A 85 -44.59 -10.70 -3.01
N VAL A 86 -44.74 -11.70 -3.88
CA VAL A 86 -43.70 -12.14 -4.83
C VAL A 86 -44.28 -12.48 -6.21
N SER A 87 -43.87 -11.76 -7.25
CA SER A 87 -44.33 -11.98 -8.63
C SER A 87 -43.62 -13.17 -9.28
N ILE A 88 -44.27 -14.34 -9.28
CA ILE A 88 -43.80 -15.54 -10.01
C ILE A 88 -43.64 -15.23 -11.51
N ARG A 89 -44.59 -14.47 -12.09
CA ARG A 89 -44.51 -13.99 -13.48
C ARG A 89 -43.27 -13.12 -13.70
N GLY A 90 -42.96 -12.19 -12.78
CA GLY A 90 -41.76 -11.35 -12.83
C GLY A 90 -40.46 -12.14 -12.76
N VAL A 91 -40.38 -13.16 -11.90
CA VAL A 91 -39.21 -14.05 -11.80
C VAL A 91 -38.98 -14.83 -13.10
N LEU A 92 -40.04 -15.41 -13.68
CA LEU A 92 -39.95 -16.12 -14.96
C LEU A 92 -39.58 -15.18 -16.12
N ARG A 93 -40.21 -14.00 -16.20
CA ARG A 93 -39.94 -12.93 -17.18
C ARG A 93 -38.47 -12.52 -17.16
N ALA A 94 -37.89 -12.31 -15.99
CA ALA A 94 -36.48 -11.95 -15.85
C ALA A 94 -35.52 -13.08 -16.21
N VAL A 95 -35.84 -14.35 -15.90
CA VAL A 95 -35.03 -15.51 -16.31
C VAL A 95 -34.94 -15.61 -17.84
N VAL A 96 -36.03 -15.35 -18.56
CA VAL A 96 -36.03 -15.31 -20.04
C VAL A 96 -35.28 -14.09 -20.57
N ALA A 97 -35.53 -12.90 -20.00
CA ALA A 97 -34.87 -11.65 -20.42
C ALA A 97 -33.34 -11.68 -20.23
N ASP A 98 -32.84 -12.33 -19.18
CA ASP A 98 -31.42 -12.53 -18.92
C ASP A 98 -30.75 -13.47 -19.95
N VAL A 99 -31.47 -14.45 -20.52
CA VAL A 99 -30.96 -15.31 -21.61
C VAL A 99 -30.83 -14.50 -22.91
N GLY A 100 -31.70 -13.52 -23.12
CA GLY A 100 -31.56 -12.48 -24.16
C GLY A 100 -30.51 -11.40 -23.87
N GLY A 101 -29.73 -11.52 -22.80
CA GLY A 101 -28.69 -10.55 -22.40
C GLY A 101 -29.21 -9.29 -21.71
N SER A 102 -30.52 -9.18 -21.45
CA SER A 102 -31.16 -7.99 -20.86
C SER A 102 -31.52 -8.19 -19.38
N ARG A 103 -30.73 -7.61 -18.49
CA ARG A 103 -31.00 -7.64 -17.03
C ARG A 103 -32.18 -6.75 -16.66
N GLN A 104 -33.32 -7.37 -16.36
CA GLN A 104 -34.45 -6.72 -15.70
C GLN A 104 -34.50 -7.06 -14.20
N GLY A 105 -35.02 -6.13 -13.39
CA GLY A 105 -35.32 -6.38 -11.98
C GLY A 105 -36.54 -7.29 -11.83
N ALA A 106 -36.49 -8.20 -10.85
CA ALA A 106 -37.57 -9.16 -10.55
C ALA A 106 -38.02 -9.11 -9.08
N SER A 107 -37.82 -7.97 -8.42
CA SER A 107 -38.21 -7.77 -7.01
C SER A 107 -39.42 -6.86 -6.95
N THR A 108 -40.43 -7.29 -6.19
CA THR A 108 -41.70 -6.59 -6.01
C THR A 108 -41.55 -5.38 -5.07
N ILE A 109 -42.52 -4.46 -5.09
CA ILE A 109 -42.59 -3.34 -4.14
C ILE A 109 -42.54 -3.84 -2.69
N THR A 110 -43.24 -4.93 -2.37
CA THR A 110 -43.25 -5.55 -1.04
C THR A 110 -41.87 -6.05 -0.63
N GLN A 111 -41.11 -6.66 -1.54
CA GLN A 111 -39.72 -7.04 -1.31
C GLN A 111 -38.79 -5.81 -1.15
N GLN A 112 -39.04 -4.73 -1.90
CA GLN A 112 -38.28 -3.48 -1.76
C GLN A 112 -38.55 -2.81 -0.40
N TYR A 113 -39.80 -2.80 0.06
CA TYR A 113 -40.17 -2.32 1.40
C TYR A 113 -39.54 -3.19 2.51
N ALA A 114 -39.68 -4.52 2.43
CA ALA A 114 -39.05 -5.46 3.35
C ALA A 114 -37.54 -5.22 3.48
N ARG A 115 -36.85 -5.00 2.36
CA ARG A 115 -35.42 -4.67 2.30
C ARG A 115 -35.06 -3.37 3.02
N ASN A 116 -35.86 -2.32 2.87
CA ASN A 116 -35.48 -0.99 3.35
C ASN A 116 -35.92 -0.71 4.80
N ALA A 117 -36.99 -1.35 5.29
CA ALA A 117 -37.48 -1.18 6.65
C ALA A 117 -36.82 -2.13 7.66
N TYR A 118 -36.68 -3.42 7.31
CA TYR A 118 -36.36 -4.51 8.26
C TYR A 118 -34.98 -5.15 8.05
N LEU A 119 -34.25 -4.79 7.00
CA LEU A 119 -32.97 -5.42 6.64
C LEU A 119 -31.86 -4.38 6.41
N THR A 120 -30.61 -4.83 6.51
CA THR A 120 -29.45 -4.10 6.00
C THR A 120 -29.42 -4.17 4.46
N GLN A 121 -28.56 -3.39 3.79
CA GLN A 121 -28.48 -3.42 2.32
C GLN A 121 -27.55 -4.52 1.76
N ASP A 122 -26.95 -5.36 2.61
CA ASP A 122 -25.89 -6.32 2.24
C ASP A 122 -26.35 -7.37 1.21
N VAL A 123 -25.75 -7.41 0.03
CA VAL A 123 -26.20 -8.28 -1.08
C VAL A 123 -25.76 -9.74 -0.87
N SER A 124 -26.41 -10.45 0.04
CA SER A 124 -26.21 -11.88 0.33
C SER A 124 -27.41 -12.75 -0.08
N VAL A 125 -27.18 -14.05 -0.26
CA VAL A 125 -28.26 -15.03 -0.55
C VAL A 125 -29.21 -15.15 0.65
N GLU A 126 -28.68 -15.14 1.86
CA GLU A 126 -29.46 -15.18 3.10
C GLU A 126 -30.35 -13.94 3.25
N ARG A 127 -29.82 -12.73 2.98
CA ARG A 127 -30.64 -11.51 3.00
C ARG A 127 -31.77 -11.60 1.98
N LYS A 128 -31.53 -12.11 0.77
CA LYS A 128 -32.60 -12.25 -0.24
C LYS A 128 -33.63 -13.32 0.10
N ALA A 129 -33.28 -14.33 0.92
CA ALA A 129 -34.24 -15.28 1.50
C ALA A 129 -35.07 -14.63 2.62
N LYS A 130 -34.46 -13.83 3.49
CA LYS A 130 -35.19 -13.01 4.49
C LYS A 130 -36.11 -11.98 3.84
N GLU A 131 -35.67 -11.33 2.75
CA GLU A 131 -36.48 -10.39 1.95
C GLU A 131 -37.70 -11.08 1.31
N PHE A 132 -37.57 -12.33 0.88
CA PHE A 132 -38.70 -13.16 0.39
C PHE A 132 -39.67 -13.52 1.53
N ALA A 133 -39.15 -13.98 2.67
CA ALA A 133 -39.95 -14.34 3.84
C ALA A 133 -40.75 -13.15 4.39
N LEU A 134 -40.07 -12.03 4.64
CA LEU A 134 -40.67 -10.79 5.12
C LEU A 134 -41.71 -10.25 4.14
N ALA A 135 -41.47 -10.31 2.81
CA ALA A 135 -42.47 -9.89 1.84
C ALA A 135 -43.77 -10.73 1.92
N ILE A 136 -43.69 -12.04 2.21
CA ILE A 136 -44.87 -12.87 2.42
C ILE A 136 -45.56 -12.53 3.75
N ARG A 137 -44.81 -12.34 4.85
CA ARG A 137 -45.39 -11.96 6.15
C ARG A 137 -46.10 -10.60 6.09
N LEU A 138 -45.50 -9.61 5.42
CA LEU A 138 -46.08 -8.28 5.27
C LEU A 138 -47.41 -8.30 4.52
N GLU A 139 -47.62 -9.23 3.58
CA GLU A 139 -48.91 -9.40 2.87
C GLU A 139 -49.92 -10.30 3.62
N ARG A 140 -49.53 -10.86 4.76
CA ARG A 140 -50.46 -11.48 5.73
C ARG A 140 -50.94 -10.46 6.78
N GLU A 141 -50.13 -9.45 7.07
CA GLU A 141 -50.36 -8.47 8.15
C GLU A 141 -50.94 -7.13 7.64
N TYR A 142 -50.58 -6.70 6.42
CA TYR A 142 -50.97 -5.43 5.83
C TYR A 142 -51.65 -5.58 4.46
N THR A 143 -52.60 -4.69 4.17
CA THR A 143 -53.21 -4.58 2.85
C THR A 143 -52.25 -4.02 1.80
N LYS A 144 -52.58 -4.18 0.52
CA LYS A 144 -51.80 -3.64 -0.60
C LYS A 144 -51.57 -2.13 -0.53
N ASP A 145 -52.60 -1.39 -0.11
CA ASP A 145 -52.51 0.06 -0.01
C ASP A 145 -51.62 0.48 1.18
N GLU A 146 -51.70 -0.20 2.33
CA GLU A 146 -50.76 0.03 3.45
C GLU A 146 -49.32 -0.33 3.09
N ILE A 147 -49.09 -1.40 2.33
CA ILE A 147 -47.75 -1.77 1.83
C ILE A 147 -47.22 -0.68 0.89
N LEU A 148 -48.05 -0.17 -0.02
CA LEU A 148 -47.67 0.90 -0.94
C LEU A 148 -47.43 2.22 -0.20
N GLU A 149 -48.24 2.55 0.80
CA GLU A 149 -48.07 3.71 1.69
C GLU A 149 -46.74 3.66 2.43
N ARG A 150 -46.48 2.56 3.14
CA ARG A 150 -45.24 2.35 3.91
C ARG A 150 -44.02 2.29 2.98
N TYR A 151 -44.15 1.73 1.78
CA TYR A 151 -43.12 1.76 0.76
C TYR A 151 -42.80 3.19 0.30
N LEU A 152 -43.82 3.95 -0.13
CA LEU A 152 -43.66 5.32 -0.63
C LEU A 152 -43.09 6.27 0.44
N ASN A 153 -43.32 6.01 1.73
CA ASN A 153 -42.71 6.77 2.82
C ASN A 153 -41.33 6.26 3.25
N THR A 154 -40.89 5.06 2.85
CA THR A 154 -39.60 4.45 3.26
C THR A 154 -38.54 4.41 2.15
N ILE A 155 -38.93 4.43 0.87
CA ILE A 155 -37.99 4.33 -0.26
C ILE A 155 -37.13 5.60 -0.40
N TYR A 156 -35.87 5.42 -0.78
CA TYR A 156 -34.94 6.51 -1.08
C TYR A 156 -35.14 7.03 -2.50
N TYR A 157 -35.34 8.34 -2.65
CA TYR A 157 -35.55 9.00 -3.93
C TYR A 157 -34.30 9.72 -4.47
N GLY A 158 -33.22 9.83 -3.69
CA GLY A 158 -32.04 10.63 -4.03
C GLY A 158 -31.96 11.91 -3.18
N ARG A 159 -30.86 12.67 -3.31
CA ARG A 159 -30.66 13.97 -2.63
C ARG A 159 -30.84 13.98 -1.09
N GLY A 160 -30.70 12.83 -0.43
CA GLY A 160 -31.04 12.68 0.99
C GLY A 160 -32.54 12.53 1.31
N ALA A 161 -33.42 12.56 0.31
CA ALA A 161 -34.87 12.38 0.47
C ALA A 161 -35.28 10.91 0.61
N TYR A 162 -35.65 10.53 1.82
CA TYR A 162 -36.36 9.28 2.11
C TYR A 162 -37.85 9.59 2.25
N GLY A 163 -38.68 8.85 1.54
CA GLY A 163 -40.12 9.06 1.52
C GLY A 163 -40.62 10.13 0.53
N ILE A 164 -41.86 9.94 0.07
CA ILE A 164 -42.49 10.73 -0.98
C ILE A 164 -42.66 12.22 -0.63
N ALA A 165 -42.83 12.54 0.66
CA ALA A 165 -42.86 13.92 1.17
C ALA A 165 -41.54 14.66 0.93
N ALA A 166 -40.44 14.09 1.43
CA ALA A 166 -39.10 14.64 1.22
C ALA A 166 -38.76 14.73 -0.27
N ALA A 167 -39.19 13.75 -1.07
CA ALA A 167 -38.96 13.73 -2.52
C ALA A 167 -39.73 14.81 -3.28
N ALA A 168 -41.03 15.01 -2.98
CA ALA A 168 -41.84 16.07 -3.57
C ALA A 168 -41.22 17.45 -3.33
N ASN A 169 -40.71 17.68 -2.11
CA ASN A 169 -40.00 18.90 -1.77
C ASN A 169 -38.62 19.00 -2.46
N ALA A 170 -37.75 17.98 -2.32
CA ALA A 170 -36.38 18.02 -2.82
C ALA A 170 -36.24 18.06 -4.36
N TYR A 171 -37.27 17.67 -5.11
CA TYR A 171 -37.30 17.76 -6.58
C TYR A 171 -38.16 18.90 -7.12
N PHE A 172 -39.17 19.39 -6.38
CA PHE A 172 -40.16 20.35 -6.91
C PHE A 172 -40.61 21.46 -5.95
N GLY A 173 -40.23 21.44 -4.67
CA GLY A 173 -40.63 22.45 -3.67
C GLY A 173 -42.12 22.42 -3.30
N ILE A 174 -42.75 21.24 -3.35
CA ILE A 174 -44.19 21.06 -3.11
C ILE A 174 -44.48 19.84 -2.22
N THR A 175 -45.70 19.80 -1.66
CA THR A 175 -46.25 18.64 -0.93
C THR A 175 -46.74 17.53 -1.89
N PRO A 176 -46.84 16.26 -1.46
CA PRO A 176 -47.21 15.13 -2.32
C PRO A 176 -48.56 15.26 -3.04
N ASP A 177 -49.56 15.89 -2.42
CA ASP A 177 -50.90 16.11 -3.00
C ASP A 177 -50.88 17.00 -4.25
N ARG A 178 -49.82 17.80 -4.41
CA ARG A 178 -49.62 18.73 -5.54
C ARG A 178 -48.87 18.09 -6.72
N LEU A 179 -48.40 16.86 -6.60
CA LEU A 179 -47.62 16.18 -7.64
C LEU A 179 -48.47 15.86 -8.88
N THR A 180 -48.10 16.44 -10.02
CA THR A 180 -48.66 16.08 -11.34
C THR A 180 -48.19 14.69 -11.80
N PRO A 181 -48.88 14.04 -12.77
CA PRO A 181 -48.41 12.78 -13.36
C PRO A 181 -46.98 12.86 -13.91
N ALA A 182 -46.64 14.01 -14.51
CA ALA A 182 -45.32 14.30 -15.04
C ALA A 182 -44.23 14.30 -13.95
N GLN A 183 -44.51 14.90 -12.79
CA GLN A 183 -43.60 14.92 -11.64
C GLN A 183 -43.53 13.55 -10.95
N GLY A 184 -44.67 12.84 -10.84
CA GLY A 184 -44.72 11.47 -10.34
C GLY A 184 -43.84 10.50 -11.16
N ALA A 185 -43.82 10.64 -12.49
CA ALA A 185 -42.92 9.86 -13.34
C ALA A 185 -41.43 10.22 -13.18
N VAL A 186 -41.08 11.44 -12.72
CA VAL A 186 -39.68 11.77 -12.34
C VAL A 186 -39.32 11.11 -11.01
N LEU A 187 -40.19 11.20 -10.00
CA LEU A 187 -39.96 10.53 -8.72
C LEU A 187 -39.89 9.00 -8.87
N ALA A 188 -40.70 8.44 -9.77
CA ALA A 188 -40.63 7.02 -10.14
C ALA A 188 -39.39 6.68 -11.00
N SER A 189 -38.77 7.63 -11.71
CA SER A 189 -37.54 7.37 -12.47
C SER A 189 -36.32 7.21 -11.57
N VAL A 190 -36.22 8.02 -10.51
CA VAL A 190 -35.06 8.03 -9.59
C VAL A 190 -35.01 6.83 -8.66
N ILE A 191 -36.14 6.21 -8.27
CA ILE A 191 -36.15 5.02 -7.38
C ILE A 191 -35.17 3.91 -7.84
N LYS A 192 -35.05 3.68 -9.15
CA LYS A 192 -34.20 2.63 -9.73
C LYS A 192 -32.71 2.92 -9.63
N ASP A 193 -32.32 4.19 -9.78
CA ASP A 193 -30.94 4.69 -9.65
C ASP A 193 -31.00 6.17 -9.25
N PRO A 194 -30.98 6.46 -7.93
CA PRO A 194 -31.19 7.82 -7.42
C PRO A 194 -30.07 8.81 -7.76
N TYR A 195 -28.96 8.35 -8.35
CA TYR A 195 -27.90 9.21 -8.88
C TYR A 195 -27.97 9.30 -10.40
N GLY A 196 -28.01 8.15 -11.09
CA GLY A 196 -27.95 8.03 -12.55
C GLY A 196 -29.21 8.47 -13.29
N PHE A 197 -30.36 8.56 -12.60
CA PHE A 197 -31.58 9.16 -13.15
C PHE A 197 -31.94 10.50 -12.49
N ASP A 198 -31.05 11.11 -11.71
CA ASP A 198 -31.28 12.48 -11.23
C ASP A 198 -31.05 13.49 -12.38
N PRO A 199 -32.02 14.37 -12.70
CA PRO A 199 -31.88 15.35 -13.78
C PRO A 199 -30.74 16.37 -13.60
N ALA A 200 -30.23 16.57 -12.38
CA ALA A 200 -29.07 17.41 -12.11
C ALA A 200 -27.73 16.72 -12.47
N ASN A 201 -27.71 15.38 -12.53
CA ASN A 201 -26.52 14.58 -12.85
C ASN A 201 -26.50 14.15 -14.33
N ASP A 202 -27.60 13.55 -14.81
CA ASP A 202 -27.78 13.18 -16.22
C ASP A 202 -29.23 13.40 -16.66
N ALA A 203 -29.52 14.61 -17.13
CA ALA A 203 -30.82 14.99 -17.69
C ALA A 203 -31.24 14.14 -18.91
N ALA A 204 -30.30 13.53 -19.64
CA ALA A 204 -30.62 12.69 -20.79
C ALA A 204 -31.07 11.30 -20.33
N ALA A 205 -30.31 10.65 -19.44
CA ALA A 205 -30.71 9.37 -18.83
C ALA A 205 -32.02 9.50 -18.05
N ALA A 206 -32.18 10.56 -17.25
CA ALA A 206 -33.40 10.86 -16.52
C ALA A 206 -34.61 11.00 -17.45
N ARG A 207 -34.51 11.80 -18.52
CA ARG A 207 -35.58 11.95 -19.51
C ARG A 207 -35.88 10.65 -20.25
N THR A 208 -34.87 9.83 -20.57
CA THR A 208 -35.08 8.51 -21.19
C THR A 208 -35.86 7.55 -20.28
N ARG A 209 -35.51 7.46 -18.98
CA ARG A 209 -36.25 6.63 -18.01
C ARG A 209 -37.67 7.17 -17.79
N TRP A 210 -37.84 8.49 -17.71
CA TRP A 210 -39.13 9.16 -17.58
C TRP A 210 -40.07 8.85 -18.76
N THR A 211 -39.60 9.02 -20.00
CA THR A 211 -40.42 8.73 -21.20
C THR A 211 -40.83 7.26 -21.26
N TRP A 212 -39.96 6.34 -20.81
CA TRP A 212 -40.31 4.93 -20.68
C TRP A 212 -41.44 4.69 -19.64
N ILE A 213 -41.42 5.39 -18.49
CA ILE A 213 -42.47 5.27 -17.46
C ILE A 213 -43.80 5.82 -17.99
N ILE A 214 -43.80 7.01 -18.59
CA ILE A 214 -44.98 7.62 -19.21
C ILE A 214 -45.59 6.69 -20.28
N LYS A 215 -44.77 6.18 -21.21
CA LYS A 215 -45.21 5.19 -22.22
C LYS A 215 -45.80 3.94 -21.56
N SER A 216 -45.19 3.46 -20.47
CA SER A 216 -45.69 2.29 -19.70
C SER A 216 -47.06 2.54 -19.07
N GLN A 217 -47.30 3.73 -18.51
CA GLN A 217 -48.63 4.09 -17.97
C GLN A 217 -49.69 4.18 -19.08
N ARG A 218 -49.33 4.70 -20.26
CA ARG A 218 -50.23 4.75 -21.43
C ARG A 218 -50.55 3.36 -21.98
N GLU A 219 -49.56 2.47 -22.08
CA GLU A 219 -49.73 1.05 -22.46
C GLU A 219 -50.66 0.28 -21.51
N LEU A 220 -50.70 0.66 -20.23
CA LEU A 220 -51.56 0.06 -19.19
C LEU A 220 -52.92 0.75 -19.06
N GLY A 221 -53.20 1.81 -19.84
CA GLY A 221 -54.43 2.60 -19.74
C GLY A 221 -54.52 3.48 -18.49
N TRP A 222 -53.45 3.60 -17.70
CA TRP A 222 -53.39 4.36 -16.44
C TRP A 222 -53.12 5.86 -16.65
N LEU A 223 -52.85 6.28 -17.89
CA LEU A 223 -52.59 7.66 -18.30
C LEU A 223 -53.11 7.84 -19.74
N ALA A 224 -53.99 8.82 -19.95
CA ALA A 224 -54.58 9.06 -21.28
C ALA A 224 -53.64 9.86 -22.20
N GLU A 225 -53.29 11.07 -21.76
CA GLU A 225 -52.44 12.02 -22.50
C GLU A 225 -50.97 11.87 -22.14
N GLU A 226 -50.09 12.27 -23.06
CA GLU A 226 -48.64 12.29 -22.83
C GLU A 226 -48.24 13.69 -22.35
N PRO A 227 -47.91 13.88 -21.05
CA PRO A 227 -47.56 15.19 -20.54
C PRO A 227 -46.21 15.67 -21.09
N HIS A 228 -45.89 16.94 -20.85
CA HIS A 228 -44.52 17.43 -21.05
C HIS A 228 -43.63 17.08 -19.83
N TYR A 229 -42.34 16.87 -20.10
CA TYR A 229 -41.33 16.67 -19.06
C TYR A 229 -41.25 17.93 -18.16
N PRO A 230 -41.40 17.82 -16.84
CA PRO A 230 -41.55 18.98 -15.97
C PRO A 230 -40.21 19.71 -15.73
N PRO A 231 -40.22 20.98 -15.32
CA PRO A 231 -39.06 21.58 -14.67
C PRO A 231 -38.77 20.84 -13.36
N VAL A 232 -37.49 20.63 -13.05
CA VAL A 232 -37.02 19.93 -11.85
C VAL A 232 -35.97 20.81 -11.16
N ASN A 233 -36.04 20.92 -9.83
CA ASN A 233 -35.07 21.69 -9.06
C ASN A 233 -33.65 21.11 -9.24
N SER A 234 -32.63 21.95 -9.35
CA SER A 234 -31.24 21.52 -9.58
C SER A 234 -30.47 21.17 -8.30
N GLY A 235 -30.93 21.63 -7.14
CA GLY A 235 -30.47 21.19 -5.82
C GLY A 235 -31.63 20.62 -5.00
N GLY A 236 -31.31 19.81 -4.00
CA GLY A 236 -32.23 19.37 -2.96
C GLY A 236 -31.86 19.96 -1.59
N GLU A 237 -32.79 19.96 -0.64
CA GLU A 237 -32.56 20.49 0.72
C GLU A 237 -31.84 19.51 1.66
N GLY A 238 -31.40 18.35 1.15
CA GLY A 238 -30.46 17.49 1.88
C GLY A 238 -29.14 18.23 2.14
N THR A 239 -28.53 17.99 3.30
CA THR A 239 -27.38 18.76 3.85
C THR A 239 -26.36 19.18 2.77
N PRO A 240 -26.33 20.47 2.38
CA PRO A 240 -25.48 20.94 1.28
C PRO A 240 -23.98 20.83 1.59
N GLY A 241 -23.17 20.79 0.54
CA GLY A 241 -21.72 20.75 0.69
C GLY A 241 -21.18 19.37 1.10
N PRO A 242 -19.87 19.28 1.41
CA PRO A 242 -19.18 18.01 1.63
C PRO A 242 -19.74 17.17 2.80
N ASN A 243 -20.38 17.79 3.80
CA ASN A 243 -21.04 17.08 4.91
C ASN A 243 -22.06 16.05 4.43
N GLY A 244 -22.74 16.30 3.30
CA GLY A 244 -23.69 15.34 2.73
C GLY A 244 -23.06 13.99 2.37
N LEU A 245 -21.82 14.00 1.88
CA LEU A 245 -21.08 12.78 1.56
C LEU A 245 -20.55 12.08 2.82
N VAL A 246 -20.24 12.83 3.89
CA VAL A 246 -19.93 12.28 5.21
C VAL A 246 -21.13 11.51 5.76
N ILE A 247 -22.34 12.07 5.65
CA ILE A 247 -23.57 11.37 6.05
C ILE A 247 -23.68 10.05 5.30
N ASP A 248 -23.58 10.06 3.97
CA ASP A 248 -23.69 8.84 3.17
C ASP A 248 -22.61 7.79 3.55
N ARG A 249 -21.43 8.20 4.03
CA ARG A 249 -20.41 7.28 4.60
C ARG A 249 -20.90 6.65 5.91
N VAL A 250 -21.41 7.47 6.83
CA VAL A 250 -22.01 7.03 8.11
C VAL A 250 -23.18 6.06 7.87
N GLU A 251 -24.09 6.34 6.93
CA GLU A 251 -25.23 5.44 6.68
C GLU A 251 -24.78 4.06 6.17
N ARG A 252 -23.74 4.01 5.32
CA ARG A 252 -23.17 2.76 4.81
C ARG A 252 -22.44 1.96 5.89
N GLU A 253 -21.75 2.64 6.81
CA GLU A 253 -21.08 2.01 7.95
C GLU A 253 -22.09 1.45 8.96
N LEU A 254 -23.12 2.22 9.31
CA LEU A 254 -24.18 1.79 10.21
C LEU A 254 -25.05 0.67 9.62
N ALA A 255 -25.29 0.68 8.31
CA ALA A 255 -25.96 -0.42 7.62
C ALA A 255 -25.19 -1.74 7.73
N ALA A 256 -23.85 -1.72 7.60
CA ALA A 256 -23.00 -2.90 7.81
C ALA A 256 -22.99 -3.38 9.28
N HIS A 257 -23.44 -2.55 10.22
CA HIS A 257 -23.58 -2.87 11.64
C HIS A 257 -25.04 -3.11 12.09
N GLY A 258 -25.98 -3.28 11.16
CA GLY A 258 -27.36 -3.71 11.46
C GLY A 258 -28.40 -2.60 11.58
N VAL A 259 -28.01 -1.33 11.46
CA VAL A 259 -28.96 -0.20 11.50
C VAL A 259 -29.64 -0.06 10.13
N THR A 260 -30.96 -0.25 10.08
CA THR A 260 -31.70 -0.09 8.81
C THR A 260 -31.84 1.40 8.44
N PRO A 261 -32.01 1.75 7.15
CA PRO A 261 -32.26 3.14 6.76
C PRO A 261 -33.47 3.76 7.45
N ARG A 262 -34.58 3.01 7.60
CA ARG A 262 -35.74 3.51 8.39
C ARG A 262 -35.36 3.76 9.85
N ALA A 263 -34.65 2.84 10.49
CA ALA A 263 -34.17 3.03 11.87
C ALA A 263 -33.29 4.28 12.03
N LEU A 264 -32.42 4.57 11.05
CA LEU A 264 -31.57 5.75 11.05
C LEU A 264 -32.35 7.06 10.84
N HIS A 265 -33.44 7.05 10.07
CA HIS A 265 -34.22 8.26 9.76
C HIS A 265 -35.39 8.52 10.71
N THR A 266 -35.83 7.54 11.51
CA THR A 266 -37.04 7.68 12.36
C THR A 266 -36.87 7.40 13.85
N LEU A 267 -35.72 6.93 14.35
CA LEU A 267 -35.55 6.57 15.78
C LEU A 267 -34.81 7.60 16.65
N GLY A 268 -34.63 8.84 16.18
CA GLY A 268 -34.07 9.93 16.99
C GLY A 268 -32.63 9.69 17.48
N LEU A 269 -31.86 8.90 16.75
CA LEU A 269 -30.56 8.40 17.20
C LEU A 269 -29.54 9.55 17.35
N SER A 270 -28.80 9.55 18.45
CA SER A 270 -27.62 10.39 18.66
C SER A 270 -26.36 9.64 18.23
N ILE A 271 -25.71 10.13 17.17
CA ILE A 271 -24.63 9.42 16.48
C ILE A 271 -23.36 10.28 16.55
N THR A 272 -22.36 9.83 17.30
CA THR A 272 -21.07 10.55 17.40
C THR A 272 -20.15 10.04 16.30
N THR A 273 -19.68 10.92 15.42
CA THR A 273 -18.74 10.58 14.34
C THR A 273 -17.28 10.72 14.78
N THR A 274 -16.34 10.16 14.01
CA THR A 274 -14.90 10.34 14.23
C THR A 274 -14.39 11.72 13.80
N LEU A 275 -15.17 12.47 13.03
CA LEU A 275 -14.72 13.73 12.45
C LEU A 275 -14.48 14.77 13.54
N ASP A 276 -13.39 15.50 13.41
CA ASP A 276 -13.04 16.58 14.31
C ASP A 276 -13.56 17.90 13.71
N PRO A 277 -14.27 18.75 14.47
CA PRO A 277 -14.92 19.93 13.90
C PRO A 277 -13.90 20.95 13.38
N ALA A 278 -12.73 21.06 14.02
CA ALA A 278 -11.68 21.97 13.58
C ALA A 278 -10.95 21.41 12.33
N VAL A 279 -10.56 20.13 12.37
CA VAL A 279 -9.88 19.48 11.24
C VAL A 279 -10.80 19.41 10.01
N HIS A 280 -12.09 19.07 10.19
CA HIS A 280 -13.01 19.03 9.06
C HIS A 280 -13.32 20.43 8.52
N GLY A 281 -13.50 21.43 9.38
CA GLY A 281 -13.60 22.84 8.95
C GLY A 281 -12.39 23.29 8.14
N ALA A 282 -11.17 22.94 8.57
CA ALA A 282 -9.94 23.22 7.83
C ALA A 282 -9.92 22.54 6.43
N ALA A 283 -10.43 21.31 6.31
CA ALA A 283 -10.54 20.64 5.01
C ALA A 283 -11.49 21.39 4.05
N VAL A 284 -12.69 21.74 4.50
CA VAL A 284 -13.68 22.45 3.68
C VAL A 284 -13.14 23.83 3.26
N ASN A 285 -12.59 24.59 4.21
CA ASN A 285 -12.06 25.93 3.96
C ASN A 285 -10.86 25.90 2.99
N GLN A 286 -9.91 24.98 3.17
CA GLN A 286 -8.73 24.92 2.31
C GLN A 286 -9.04 24.38 0.91
N VAL A 287 -9.94 23.40 0.76
CA VAL A 287 -10.35 22.97 -0.59
C VAL A 287 -11.04 24.12 -1.33
N ALA A 288 -11.98 24.83 -0.67
CA ALA A 288 -12.63 26.00 -1.26
C ALA A 288 -11.62 27.11 -1.64
N ALA A 289 -10.64 27.40 -0.78
CA ALA A 289 -9.61 28.40 -1.04
C ALA A 289 -8.68 28.04 -2.22
N HIS A 290 -8.30 26.76 -2.37
CA HIS A 290 -7.44 26.31 -3.46
C HIS A 290 -8.17 26.12 -4.80
N LEU A 291 -9.49 25.87 -4.78
CA LEU A 291 -10.35 25.84 -5.96
C LEU A 291 -10.88 27.23 -6.38
N ALA A 292 -10.80 28.25 -5.52
CA ALA A 292 -11.23 29.60 -5.84
C ALA A 292 -10.53 30.14 -7.11
N GLY A 293 -11.33 30.56 -8.10
CA GLY A 293 -10.85 31.08 -9.38
C GLY A 293 -10.27 30.04 -10.35
N GLN A 294 -10.24 28.75 -10.00
CA GLN A 294 -9.84 27.68 -10.93
C GLN A 294 -10.94 27.39 -11.98
N PRO A 295 -10.65 26.63 -13.06
CA PRO A 295 -11.67 26.18 -14.00
C PRO A 295 -12.82 25.43 -13.28
N LYS A 296 -14.07 25.78 -13.59
CA LYS A 296 -15.28 25.28 -12.91
C LYS A 296 -15.53 23.77 -13.00
N ASP A 297 -14.78 23.06 -13.83
CA ASP A 297 -14.86 21.60 -14.02
C ASP A 297 -13.67 20.83 -13.40
N LEU A 298 -12.80 21.54 -12.68
CA LEU A 298 -11.81 20.97 -11.77
C LEU A 298 -12.49 20.57 -10.46
N ARG A 299 -12.32 19.30 -10.05
CA ARG A 299 -12.82 18.74 -8.79
C ARG A 299 -11.66 18.39 -7.87
N ALA A 300 -11.93 18.31 -6.57
CA ALA A 300 -10.96 17.88 -5.56
C ALA A 300 -11.59 16.92 -4.55
N ALA A 301 -10.74 16.08 -3.95
CA ALA A 301 -11.07 15.22 -2.83
C ALA A 301 -9.96 15.31 -1.76
N LEU A 302 -10.36 15.24 -0.49
CA LEU A 302 -9.45 15.24 0.66
C LEU A 302 -9.96 14.25 1.71
N VAL A 303 -9.11 13.31 2.12
CA VAL A 303 -9.40 12.38 3.23
C VAL A 303 -8.25 12.41 4.23
N ALA A 304 -8.57 12.68 5.50
CA ALA A 304 -7.61 12.72 6.59
C ALA A 304 -7.98 11.68 7.67
N VAL A 305 -7.01 10.83 8.02
CA VAL A 305 -7.15 9.68 8.92
C VAL A 305 -6.15 9.80 10.06
N ASP A 306 -6.61 9.55 11.28
CA ASP A 306 -5.78 9.42 12.49
C ASP A 306 -5.00 8.08 12.45
N PRO A 307 -3.65 8.09 12.40
CA PRO A 307 -2.84 6.89 12.34
C PRO A 307 -3.03 5.95 13.54
N ALA A 308 -3.31 6.48 14.73
CA ALA A 308 -3.37 5.69 15.96
C ALA A 308 -4.71 4.98 16.18
N THR A 309 -5.74 5.32 15.39
CA THR A 309 -7.09 4.75 15.55
C THR A 309 -7.73 4.26 14.25
N GLY A 310 -7.38 4.85 13.09
CA GLY A 310 -8.13 4.66 11.84
C GLY A 310 -9.35 5.57 11.70
N GLY A 311 -9.65 6.40 12.70
CA GLY A 311 -10.80 7.31 12.66
C GLY A 311 -10.61 8.41 11.62
N VAL A 312 -11.63 8.64 10.79
CA VAL A 312 -11.63 9.72 9.80
C VAL A 312 -11.82 11.05 10.50
N ARG A 313 -10.81 11.93 10.47
CA ARG A 313 -10.86 13.25 11.11
C ARG A 313 -11.41 14.34 10.19
N ALA A 314 -11.25 14.19 8.86
CA ALA A 314 -11.92 15.01 7.85
C ALA A 314 -12.16 14.24 6.55
N TYR A 315 -13.25 14.57 5.84
CA TYR A 315 -13.64 13.90 4.59
C TYR A 315 -14.36 14.86 3.64
N TYR A 316 -13.76 15.14 2.48
CA TYR A 316 -14.32 15.96 1.41
C TYR A 316 -14.30 15.16 0.11
N GLY A 317 -15.47 14.88 -0.47
CA GLY A 317 -15.63 14.16 -1.75
C GLY A 317 -16.27 14.98 -2.87
N GLY A 318 -16.42 16.29 -2.69
CA GLY A 318 -17.09 17.22 -3.60
C GLY A 318 -18.22 18.03 -2.96
N ASP A 319 -18.60 19.16 -3.57
CA ASP A 319 -19.53 20.15 -3.00
C ASP A 319 -21.02 19.81 -3.12
N GLN A 320 -21.40 18.80 -3.90
CA GLN A 320 -22.81 18.56 -4.24
C GLN A 320 -23.64 17.88 -3.14
N GLY A 321 -22.99 17.32 -2.10
CA GLY A 321 -23.68 16.77 -0.93
C GLY A 321 -24.37 15.42 -1.13
N ARG A 322 -25.47 15.18 -0.41
CA ARG A 322 -26.08 13.85 -0.24
C ARG A 322 -26.50 13.19 -1.56
N GLY A 323 -26.04 11.95 -1.78
CA GLY A 323 -26.41 11.12 -2.93
C GLY A 323 -25.63 11.40 -4.22
N TYR A 324 -24.68 12.34 -4.22
CA TYR A 324 -23.88 12.70 -5.41
C TYR A 324 -22.57 11.88 -5.51
N PHE A 325 -21.87 12.02 -6.64
CA PHE A 325 -20.61 11.31 -6.89
C PHE A 325 -19.50 11.75 -5.93
N ASP A 326 -19.01 10.81 -5.13
CA ASP A 326 -18.06 10.98 -4.02
C ASP A 326 -16.62 10.67 -4.47
N ASP A 327 -15.90 11.72 -4.89
CA ASP A 327 -14.53 11.62 -5.43
C ASP A 327 -13.55 11.00 -4.41
N ALA A 328 -13.77 11.22 -3.11
CA ALA A 328 -12.96 10.65 -2.04
C ALA A 328 -13.07 9.12 -1.91
N SER A 329 -14.05 8.53 -2.60
CA SER A 329 -14.27 7.08 -2.71
C SER A 329 -14.22 6.53 -4.14
N ALA A 330 -14.17 7.41 -5.14
CA ALA A 330 -13.99 7.01 -6.53
C ALA A 330 -12.58 6.44 -6.72
N ALA A 331 -12.42 5.48 -7.63
CA ALA A 331 -11.14 4.84 -7.88
C ALA A 331 -10.41 5.51 -9.06
N HIS A 332 -9.28 6.16 -8.77
CA HIS A 332 -8.46 6.93 -9.72
C HIS A 332 -7.04 6.35 -9.83
N PRO A 333 -6.35 6.42 -10.99
CA PRO A 333 -4.97 5.94 -11.12
C PRO A 333 -4.02 6.65 -10.15
N ALA A 334 -3.45 5.91 -9.20
CA ALA A 334 -2.59 6.44 -8.13
C ALA A 334 -1.31 7.15 -8.64
N ALA A 335 -0.87 6.82 -9.85
CA ALA A 335 0.39 7.25 -10.43
C ALA A 335 1.57 7.02 -9.44
N SER A 336 2.50 7.98 -9.35
CA SER A 336 3.68 7.85 -8.48
C SER A 336 3.39 7.81 -6.98
N THR A 337 2.16 8.02 -6.51
CA THR A 337 1.79 7.84 -5.08
C THR A 337 1.69 6.37 -4.66
N PHE A 338 1.69 5.44 -5.62
CA PHE A 338 1.72 3.99 -5.34
C PHE A 338 3.13 3.46 -5.05
N LYS A 339 4.19 4.16 -5.49
CA LYS A 339 5.59 3.73 -5.32
C LYS A 339 6.00 3.40 -3.88
N PRO A 340 5.48 4.03 -2.81
CA PRO A 340 5.85 3.67 -1.44
C PRO A 340 5.33 2.29 -1.01
N ILE A 341 4.24 1.79 -1.62
CA ILE A 341 3.77 0.41 -1.44
C ILE A 341 4.78 -0.58 -2.05
N VAL A 342 5.39 -0.22 -3.19
CA VAL A 342 6.48 -0.98 -3.82
C VAL A 342 7.72 -0.98 -2.92
N LEU A 343 8.08 0.18 -2.36
CA LEU A 343 9.21 0.30 -1.43
C LEU A 343 9.00 -0.56 -0.17
N ALA A 344 7.83 -0.50 0.46
CA ALA A 344 7.47 -1.35 1.58
C ALA A 344 7.55 -2.84 1.23
N ALA A 345 7.07 -3.24 0.03
CA ALA A 345 7.17 -4.60 -0.46
C ALA A 345 8.61 -5.07 -0.75
N ALA A 346 9.47 -4.17 -1.24
CA ALA A 346 10.88 -4.44 -1.52
C ALA A 346 11.70 -4.61 -0.22
N LEU A 347 11.53 -3.68 0.73
CA LEU A 347 12.13 -3.77 2.07
C LEU A 347 11.69 -5.04 2.80
N SER A 348 10.40 -5.40 2.72
CA SER A 348 9.84 -6.67 3.24
C SER A 348 10.32 -7.92 2.47
N LYS A 349 11.17 -7.75 1.45
CA LYS A 349 11.88 -8.82 0.72
C LYS A 349 13.40 -8.68 0.84
N GLY A 350 13.90 -7.90 1.79
CA GLY A 350 15.33 -7.73 2.04
C GLY A 350 16.05 -6.88 0.98
N ILE A 351 15.33 -6.07 0.22
CA ILE A 351 15.89 -5.11 -0.74
C ILE A 351 15.91 -3.73 -0.06
N GLY A 352 17.10 -3.31 0.39
CA GLY A 352 17.29 -2.06 1.11
C GLY A 352 17.06 -0.83 0.23
N TYR A 353 16.61 0.28 0.84
CA TYR A 353 16.29 1.50 0.08
C TYR A 353 17.51 2.19 -0.57
N LEU A 354 18.72 1.85 -0.11
CA LEU A 354 19.99 2.27 -0.68
C LEU A 354 20.52 1.32 -1.78
N SER A 355 19.80 0.23 -2.10
CA SER A 355 20.12 -0.66 -3.23
C SER A 355 20.06 0.08 -4.57
N ARG A 356 20.86 -0.35 -5.55
CA ARG A 356 21.20 0.44 -6.75
C ARG A 356 20.62 -0.13 -8.04
N TRP A 357 19.82 0.68 -8.73
CA TRP A 357 19.02 0.31 -9.89
C TRP A 357 19.28 1.21 -11.09
N ASP A 358 19.09 0.67 -12.29
CA ASP A 358 19.26 1.36 -13.57
C ASP A 358 18.04 2.27 -13.83
N GLY A 359 18.19 3.54 -13.43
CA GLY A 359 17.25 4.62 -13.73
C GLY A 359 17.44 5.25 -15.11
N SER A 360 18.05 4.57 -16.08
CA SER A 360 18.06 5.04 -17.48
C SER A 360 16.64 5.18 -18.04
N SER A 361 16.47 5.98 -19.08
CA SER A 361 15.19 6.23 -19.75
C SER A 361 15.33 6.43 -21.27
N PRO A 362 14.46 5.82 -22.10
CA PRO A 362 13.48 4.80 -21.74
C PRO A 362 14.16 3.43 -21.52
N ARG A 363 13.56 2.57 -20.68
CA ARG A 363 13.93 1.16 -20.56
C ARG A 363 12.80 0.26 -21.07
N VAL A 364 13.16 -0.82 -21.77
CA VAL A 364 12.23 -1.85 -22.23
C VAL A 364 12.27 -3.02 -21.24
N PHE A 365 11.10 -3.55 -20.88
CA PHE A 365 10.95 -4.66 -19.94
C PHE A 365 10.10 -5.78 -20.56
N ALA A 366 10.43 -7.03 -20.25
CA ALA A 366 9.71 -8.19 -20.78
C ALA A 366 8.24 -8.23 -20.29
N GLY A 367 8.00 -7.98 -18.99
CA GLY A 367 6.65 -7.87 -18.43
C GLY A 367 5.80 -6.72 -19.00
N ARG A 368 6.42 -5.79 -19.74
CA ARG A 368 5.80 -4.64 -20.40
C ARG A 368 5.51 -4.86 -21.89
N LEU A 369 5.64 -6.10 -22.38
CA LEU A 369 5.31 -6.49 -23.77
C LEU A 369 6.09 -5.69 -24.83
N GLY A 370 7.33 -5.31 -24.53
CA GLY A 370 8.19 -4.52 -25.42
C GLY A 370 7.90 -3.01 -25.42
N VAL A 371 6.80 -2.55 -24.83
CA VAL A 371 6.49 -1.11 -24.73
C VAL A 371 7.52 -0.42 -23.84
N PRO A 372 8.23 0.62 -24.30
CA PRO A 372 9.21 1.31 -23.48
C PRO A 372 8.56 2.00 -22.26
N LEU A 373 9.29 2.06 -21.15
CA LEU A 373 8.96 2.87 -19.97
C LEU A 373 9.92 4.05 -19.89
N ALA A 374 9.39 5.26 -19.94
CA ALA A 374 10.15 6.50 -19.74
C ALA A 374 10.03 7.00 -18.29
N ASN A 375 11.07 7.68 -17.83
CA ASN A 375 11.01 8.56 -16.66
C ASN A 375 10.42 9.92 -17.07
N ARG A 376 9.89 10.67 -16.09
CA ARG A 376 9.34 12.02 -16.31
C ARG A 376 10.39 12.91 -16.98
N GLY A 377 10.04 13.54 -18.10
CA GLY A 377 10.97 14.38 -18.87
C GLY A 377 12.18 13.65 -19.46
N GLY A 378 12.21 12.32 -19.47
CA GLY A 378 13.36 11.54 -19.92
C GLY A 378 14.54 11.53 -18.93
N LEU A 379 14.31 11.83 -17.65
CA LEU A 379 15.36 11.90 -16.62
C LEU A 379 16.16 10.59 -16.51
N GLN A 380 17.49 10.72 -16.54
CA GLN A 380 18.45 9.62 -16.47
C GLN A 380 19.05 9.48 -15.07
N CYS A 381 19.13 8.26 -14.56
CA CYS A 381 19.96 7.94 -13.40
C CYS A 381 20.47 6.48 -13.48
N PRO A 382 21.43 6.14 -14.37
CA PRO A 382 21.84 4.75 -14.65
C PRO A 382 22.42 3.97 -13.45
N ASN A 383 22.64 4.64 -12.33
CA ASN A 383 23.02 4.05 -11.05
C ASN A 383 22.37 4.85 -9.89
N CYS A 384 21.08 4.61 -9.64
CA CYS A 384 20.28 5.33 -8.65
C CYS A 384 19.95 4.45 -7.44
N THR A 385 19.92 5.02 -6.22
CA THR A 385 19.30 4.34 -5.07
C THR A 385 17.78 4.32 -5.20
N LEU A 386 17.06 3.39 -4.55
CA LEU A 386 15.59 3.44 -4.51
C LEU A 386 15.08 4.72 -3.82
N GLU A 387 15.80 5.23 -2.83
CA GLU A 387 15.56 6.55 -2.22
C GLU A 387 15.63 7.69 -3.25
N LYS A 388 16.76 7.86 -3.96
CA LYS A 388 16.86 8.90 -5.00
C LYS A 388 15.82 8.69 -6.10
N SER A 389 15.52 7.43 -6.44
CA SER A 389 14.45 7.08 -7.37
C SER A 389 13.07 7.51 -6.89
N MET A 390 12.82 7.56 -5.58
CA MET A 390 11.55 8.04 -4.99
C MET A 390 11.49 9.57 -5.03
N VAL A 391 12.58 10.25 -4.66
CA VAL A 391 12.73 11.72 -4.67
C VAL A 391 12.60 12.28 -6.08
N ASP A 392 13.42 11.80 -7.02
CA ASP A 392 13.33 12.12 -8.46
C ASP A 392 12.04 11.54 -9.10
N SER A 393 11.31 10.69 -8.38
CA SER A 393 10.09 10.03 -8.81
C SER A 393 10.22 9.20 -10.10
N LEU A 394 11.40 8.58 -10.32
CA LEU A 394 11.71 7.74 -11.46
C LEU A 394 10.75 6.56 -11.58
N ASN A 395 10.48 6.13 -12.81
CA ASN A 395 9.59 5.01 -13.13
C ASN A 395 10.37 3.71 -13.33
N THR A 396 11.52 3.77 -14.01
CA THR A 396 12.24 2.57 -14.43
C THR A 396 12.84 1.75 -13.28
N PRO A 397 13.38 2.32 -12.18
CA PRO A 397 13.81 1.56 -11.01
C PRO A 397 12.65 0.84 -10.30
N PHE A 398 11.52 1.53 -10.13
CA PHE A 398 10.35 0.96 -9.45
C PHE A 398 9.71 -0.19 -10.24
N TYR A 399 9.70 -0.11 -11.57
CA TYR A 399 9.31 -1.23 -12.43
C TYR A 399 10.30 -2.40 -12.29
N ALA A 400 11.61 -2.13 -12.32
CA ALA A 400 12.65 -3.16 -12.23
C ALA A 400 12.60 -3.95 -10.91
N VAL A 401 12.48 -3.27 -9.75
CA VAL A 401 12.32 -3.98 -8.45
C VAL A 401 11.02 -4.76 -8.38
N THR A 402 9.97 -4.33 -9.09
CA THR A 402 8.68 -5.06 -9.15
C THR A 402 8.72 -6.29 -10.05
N GLU A 403 9.53 -6.30 -11.10
CA GLU A 403 9.82 -7.53 -11.86
C GLU A 403 10.61 -8.52 -10.99
N GLU A 404 11.54 -8.06 -10.14
CA GLU A 404 12.38 -8.93 -9.30
C GLU A 404 11.62 -9.50 -8.07
N ILE A 405 10.78 -8.71 -7.38
CA ILE A 405 9.95 -9.21 -6.24
C ILE A 405 8.58 -9.77 -6.66
N GLY A 406 8.18 -9.54 -7.90
CA GLY A 406 6.88 -9.94 -8.46
C GLY A 406 5.73 -8.98 -8.13
N ALA A 407 5.00 -8.54 -9.16
CA ALA A 407 3.83 -7.66 -9.03
C ALA A 407 2.72 -8.19 -8.09
N ALA A 408 2.61 -9.52 -7.94
CA ALA A 408 1.68 -10.16 -6.99
C ALA A 408 2.04 -9.90 -5.51
N THR A 409 3.33 -9.73 -5.20
CA THR A 409 3.81 -9.34 -3.86
C THR A 409 3.47 -7.88 -3.58
N VAL A 410 3.66 -6.99 -4.55
CA VAL A 410 3.26 -5.57 -4.44
C VAL A 410 1.75 -5.43 -4.24
N ARG A 411 0.91 -6.18 -4.98
CA ARG A 411 -0.54 -6.21 -4.75
C ARG A 411 -0.91 -6.73 -3.36
N SER A 412 -0.24 -7.79 -2.90
CA SER A 412 -0.48 -8.35 -1.57
C SER A 412 -0.13 -7.36 -0.46
N MET A 413 0.96 -6.59 -0.62
CA MET A 413 1.33 -5.50 0.26
C MET A 413 0.27 -4.37 0.25
N ALA A 414 -0.23 -3.97 -0.92
CA ALA A 414 -1.31 -2.97 -1.02
C ALA A 414 -2.57 -3.37 -0.23
N TYR A 415 -3.00 -4.63 -0.34
CA TYR A 415 -4.12 -5.19 0.44
C TYR A 415 -3.81 -5.35 1.93
N ALA A 416 -2.54 -5.52 2.30
CA ALA A 416 -2.11 -5.56 3.69
C ALA A 416 -2.21 -4.16 4.32
N LEU A 417 -1.72 -3.14 3.61
CA LEU A 417 -1.67 -1.74 4.05
C LEU A 417 -3.02 -0.98 4.00
N GLY A 418 -4.03 -1.48 3.28
CA GLY A 418 -5.40 -0.94 3.36
C GLY A 418 -6.10 -0.61 2.05
N VAL A 419 -5.55 -0.95 0.88
CA VAL A 419 -6.30 -0.87 -0.39
C VAL A 419 -7.38 -1.95 -0.41
N ALA A 420 -8.62 -1.57 -0.73
CA ALA A 420 -9.74 -2.49 -0.78
C ALA A 420 -9.56 -3.54 -1.88
N ARG A 421 -9.97 -4.78 -1.61
CA ARG A 421 -9.86 -5.92 -2.55
C ARG A 421 -10.86 -5.87 -3.71
N THR A 422 -11.95 -5.13 -3.54
CA THR A 422 -13.01 -4.99 -4.55
C THR A 422 -13.61 -3.58 -4.54
N TYR A 423 -13.88 -3.01 -5.71
CA TYR A 423 -14.77 -1.86 -5.89
C TYR A 423 -16.01 -2.31 -6.67
N GLY A 424 -17.21 -2.03 -6.16
CA GLY A 424 -18.46 -2.47 -6.80
C GLY A 424 -18.59 -3.98 -7.00
N GLY A 425 -17.88 -4.79 -6.19
CA GLY A 425 -17.78 -6.24 -6.35
C GLY A 425 -16.78 -6.73 -7.41
N ALA A 426 -16.18 -5.84 -8.20
CA ALA A 426 -15.09 -6.20 -9.13
C ALA A 426 -13.73 -6.18 -8.42
N PRO A 427 -12.80 -7.11 -8.70
CA PRO A 427 -11.49 -7.15 -8.06
C PRO A 427 -10.62 -5.95 -8.46
N THR A 428 -9.84 -5.44 -7.51
CA THR A 428 -8.93 -4.30 -7.72
C THR A 428 -7.51 -4.76 -8.08
N LEU A 429 -6.64 -3.80 -8.44
CA LEU A 429 -5.21 -4.02 -8.69
C LEU A 429 -4.91 -5.14 -9.71
N VAL A 430 -5.78 -5.29 -10.71
CA VAL A 430 -5.67 -6.25 -11.82
C VAL A 430 -6.01 -5.59 -13.15
N ASP A 431 -5.47 -6.15 -14.22
CA ASP A 431 -5.83 -5.85 -15.60
C ASP A 431 -7.33 -6.11 -15.84
N ALA A 432 -7.99 -5.17 -16.52
CA ALA A 432 -9.42 -5.20 -16.80
C ALA A 432 -9.79 -6.18 -17.93
N LYS A 433 -11.09 -6.39 -18.17
CA LYS A 433 -11.54 -7.12 -19.37
C LYS A 433 -11.19 -6.32 -20.62
N GLY A 434 -10.27 -6.83 -21.43
CA GLY A 434 -9.73 -6.16 -22.62
C GLY A 434 -8.29 -5.67 -22.48
N ASP A 435 -7.73 -5.68 -21.26
CA ASP A 435 -6.29 -5.53 -21.07
C ASP A 435 -5.51 -6.79 -21.50
N PRO A 436 -4.16 -6.73 -21.64
CA PRO A 436 -3.35 -7.86 -22.08
C PRO A 436 -3.37 -9.09 -21.16
N THR A 437 -3.61 -8.94 -19.85
CA THR A 437 -3.62 -10.07 -18.90
C THR A 437 -4.80 -10.05 -17.91
N PRO A 438 -6.07 -10.12 -18.36
CA PRO A 438 -7.25 -9.84 -17.52
C PRO A 438 -7.28 -10.65 -16.22
N GLY A 439 -7.55 -9.99 -15.10
CA GLY A 439 -7.57 -10.60 -13.77
C GLY A 439 -6.19 -10.88 -13.15
N ARG A 440 -5.09 -10.64 -13.88
CA ARG A 440 -3.71 -10.69 -13.36
C ARG A 440 -3.19 -9.27 -13.08
N THR A 441 -2.12 -9.19 -12.30
CA THR A 441 -1.42 -7.93 -11.99
C THR A 441 -0.08 -7.93 -12.72
N ARG A 442 0.20 -6.88 -13.49
CA ARG A 442 1.53 -6.65 -14.10
C ARG A 442 2.34 -5.65 -13.29
N SER A 443 3.65 -5.62 -13.53
CA SER A 443 4.62 -4.74 -12.86
C SER A 443 4.36 -3.23 -13.09
N ASP A 444 3.45 -2.89 -14.02
CA ASP A 444 2.81 -1.59 -14.14
C ASP A 444 2.09 -1.10 -12.87
N ILE A 445 1.78 -1.99 -11.91
CA ILE A 445 1.38 -1.60 -10.55
C ILE A 445 2.40 -0.65 -9.90
N ALA A 446 3.69 -0.78 -10.21
CA ALA A 446 4.77 -0.01 -9.63
C ALA A 446 4.73 1.49 -9.94
N ILE A 447 4.07 1.85 -11.04
CA ILE A 447 3.88 3.24 -11.48
C ILE A 447 2.43 3.73 -11.24
N GLY A 448 1.64 2.97 -10.47
CA GLY A 448 0.27 3.34 -10.09
C GLY A 448 -0.75 3.28 -11.22
N ARG A 449 -0.56 2.38 -12.20
CA ARG A 449 -1.51 2.12 -13.29
C ARG A 449 -2.92 1.81 -12.78
N TYR A 450 -3.03 0.99 -11.74
CA TYR A 450 -4.30 0.47 -11.28
C TYR A 450 -5.02 1.49 -10.37
N PRO A 451 -6.32 1.75 -10.60
CA PRO A 451 -7.07 2.72 -9.79
C PRO A 451 -7.21 2.35 -8.31
N VAL A 452 -7.18 3.36 -7.44
CA VAL A 452 -7.46 3.28 -6.00
C VAL A 452 -8.21 4.52 -5.51
N THR A 453 -8.85 4.46 -4.35
CA THR A 453 -9.56 5.63 -3.78
C THR A 453 -8.62 6.57 -3.03
N PRO A 454 -8.91 7.88 -2.94
CA PRO A 454 -8.22 8.78 -2.02
C PRO A 454 -8.26 8.30 -0.57
N GLY A 455 -9.40 7.78 -0.09
CA GLY A 455 -9.50 7.19 1.24
C GLY A 455 -8.59 5.97 1.46
N ASP A 456 -8.42 5.11 0.44
CA ASP A 456 -7.53 3.94 0.50
C ASP A 456 -6.07 4.38 0.61
N LEU A 457 -5.65 5.39 -0.16
CA LEU A 457 -4.31 5.96 -0.03
C LEU A 457 -4.09 6.65 1.32
N ALA A 458 -5.08 7.37 1.86
CA ALA A 458 -5.00 7.91 3.22
C ALA A 458 -4.81 6.79 4.27
N SER A 459 -5.48 5.64 4.09
CA SER A 459 -5.38 4.47 4.99
C SER A 459 -4.02 3.76 4.90
N VAL A 460 -3.47 3.66 3.69
CA VAL A 460 -2.11 3.14 3.44
C VAL A 460 -1.06 4.03 4.10
N TYR A 461 -1.18 5.36 3.97
CA TYR A 461 -0.21 6.30 4.52
C TYR A 461 -0.36 6.46 6.04
N ALA A 462 -1.57 6.32 6.58
CA ALA A 462 -1.82 6.14 8.01
C ALA A 462 -1.09 4.90 8.56
N THR A 463 -1.10 3.79 7.83
CA THR A 463 -0.40 2.55 8.23
C THR A 463 1.13 2.72 8.28
N PHE A 464 1.71 3.56 7.40
CA PHE A 464 3.13 3.93 7.51
C PHE A 464 3.39 4.81 8.74
N ALA A 465 2.57 5.86 8.94
CA ALA A 465 2.65 6.76 10.10
C ALA A 465 2.52 6.02 11.45
N ALA A 466 1.68 4.99 11.49
CA ALA A 466 1.44 4.10 12.63
C ALA A 466 2.52 3.01 12.82
N GLY A 467 3.70 3.15 12.19
CA GLY A 467 4.80 2.21 12.35
C GLY A 467 4.47 0.78 11.89
N GLY A 468 3.66 0.65 10.84
CA GLY A 468 3.29 -0.63 10.22
C GLY A 468 2.07 -1.34 10.81
N VAL A 469 1.35 -0.67 11.72
CA VAL A 469 0.04 -1.12 12.20
C VAL A 469 -1.05 -0.50 11.32
N ARG A 470 -1.81 -1.32 10.60
CA ARG A 470 -3.02 -0.84 9.93
C ARG A 470 -4.14 -0.74 10.94
N HIS A 471 -4.84 0.38 10.91
CA HIS A 471 -6.16 0.53 11.51
C HIS A 471 -7.20 0.58 10.39
N ASP A 472 -8.28 -0.19 10.50
CA ASP A 472 -9.37 -0.14 9.51
C ASP A 472 -10.15 1.17 9.65
N ARG A 473 -10.41 1.82 8.51
CA ARG A 473 -10.96 3.18 8.46
C ARG A 473 -12.45 3.21 8.81
N TYR A 474 -12.83 4.03 9.78
CA TYR A 474 -14.20 4.15 10.27
C TYR A 474 -14.63 5.62 10.49
N PHE A 475 -15.95 5.87 10.49
CA PHE A 475 -16.59 7.18 10.55
C PHE A 475 -17.43 7.41 11.81
N VAL A 476 -17.86 6.37 12.52
CA VAL A 476 -18.75 6.48 13.68
C VAL A 476 -18.06 5.98 14.95
N GLU A 477 -18.01 6.81 16.00
CA GLU A 477 -17.49 6.41 17.32
C GLU A 477 -18.59 5.75 18.18
N THR A 478 -19.82 6.32 18.23
CA THR A 478 -20.95 5.73 19.00
C THR A 478 -22.33 5.97 18.37
N VAL A 479 -23.30 5.11 18.71
CA VAL A 479 -24.74 5.32 18.46
C VAL A 479 -25.51 5.14 19.77
N THR A 480 -26.41 6.08 20.08
CA THR A 480 -27.22 6.12 21.30
C THR A 480 -28.68 6.40 20.93
N ALA A 481 -29.63 5.73 21.58
CA ALA A 481 -31.07 5.95 21.40
C ALA A 481 -31.60 7.14 22.23
N PRO A 482 -32.83 7.64 21.96
CA PRO A 482 -33.44 8.76 22.70
C PRO A 482 -33.59 8.53 24.22
N ASP A 483 -33.66 7.27 24.65
CA ASP A 483 -33.68 6.83 26.05
C ASP A 483 -32.30 6.93 26.75
N GLY A 484 -31.27 7.44 26.05
CA GLY A 484 -29.88 7.50 26.53
C GLY A 484 -29.14 6.17 26.45
N ARG A 485 -29.78 5.09 25.98
CA ARG A 485 -29.16 3.77 25.88
C ARG A 485 -28.23 3.69 24.68
N ARG A 486 -26.96 3.43 24.96
CA ARG A 486 -25.93 3.16 23.95
C ARG A 486 -26.29 1.90 23.17
N LEU A 487 -26.57 2.04 21.87
CA LEU A 487 -26.90 0.93 20.97
C LEU A 487 -25.64 0.28 20.39
N TRP A 488 -24.61 1.09 20.08
CA TRP A 488 -23.39 0.66 19.42
C TRP A 488 -22.19 1.55 19.77
N THR A 489 -20.98 1.02 19.63
CA THR A 489 -19.72 1.75 19.76
C THR A 489 -18.67 1.05 18.89
N SER A 490 -17.86 1.82 18.17
CA SER A 490 -16.76 1.28 17.37
C SER A 490 -15.72 0.58 18.24
N VAL A 491 -15.23 -0.57 17.79
CA VAL A 491 -14.01 -1.19 18.32
C VAL A 491 -12.95 -1.11 17.20
N PRO A 492 -11.98 -0.16 17.27
CA PRO A 492 -10.99 0.01 16.21
C PRO A 492 -10.19 -1.25 15.93
N VAL A 493 -10.26 -1.75 14.69
CA VAL A 493 -9.55 -2.97 14.27
C VAL A 493 -8.12 -2.63 13.91
N ALA A 494 -7.19 -2.95 14.81
CA ALA A 494 -5.75 -2.76 14.63
C ALA A 494 -5.05 -4.07 14.23
N LYS A 495 -4.13 -4.03 13.26
CA LYS A 495 -3.33 -5.18 12.85
C LYS A 495 -1.94 -4.76 12.39
N ARG A 496 -0.87 -5.34 12.96
CA ARG A 496 0.47 -5.25 12.38
C ARG A 496 0.49 -5.96 11.03
N VAL A 497 0.84 -5.23 9.98
CA VAL A 497 0.90 -5.70 8.59
C VAL A 497 2.24 -5.40 7.91
N LEU A 498 3.06 -4.58 8.56
CA LEU A 498 4.42 -4.22 8.17
C LEU A 498 5.26 -4.12 9.45
N ASP A 499 6.54 -4.48 9.39
CA ASP A 499 7.43 -4.34 10.55
C ASP A 499 7.77 -2.87 10.79
N SER A 500 7.96 -2.49 12.06
CA SER A 500 8.19 -1.09 12.44
C SER A 500 9.46 -0.50 11.84
N GLU A 501 10.48 -1.33 11.63
CA GLU A 501 11.73 -0.97 10.97
C GLU A 501 11.54 -0.68 9.48
N VAL A 502 10.78 -1.54 8.78
CA VAL A 502 10.39 -1.31 7.37
C VAL A 502 9.54 -0.04 7.24
N ALA A 503 8.60 0.19 8.17
CA ALA A 503 7.80 1.41 8.20
C ALA A 503 8.64 2.68 8.46
N ALA A 504 9.71 2.56 9.27
CA ALA A 504 10.63 3.66 9.54
C ALA A 504 11.54 4.00 8.35
N ASP A 505 11.98 3.00 7.59
CA ASP A 505 12.71 3.20 6.34
C ASP A 505 11.83 3.82 5.25
N VAL A 506 10.57 3.38 5.13
CA VAL A 506 9.58 4.05 4.27
C VAL A 506 9.38 5.50 4.72
N SER A 507 9.24 5.76 6.02
CA SER A 507 9.13 7.11 6.58
C SER A 507 10.35 7.98 6.28
N THR A 508 11.56 7.41 6.33
CA THR A 508 12.81 8.12 6.02
C THR A 508 12.86 8.56 4.56
N VAL A 509 12.61 7.63 3.63
CA VAL A 509 12.62 7.92 2.19
C VAL A 509 11.51 8.92 1.80
N LEU A 510 10.33 8.80 2.40
CA LEU A 510 9.23 9.75 2.16
C LEU A 510 9.42 11.11 2.85
N GLY A 511 10.16 11.16 3.95
CA GLY A 511 10.63 12.40 4.56
C GLY A 511 11.62 13.15 3.66
N ALA A 512 12.51 12.42 2.96
CA ALA A 512 13.41 13.01 1.96
C ALA A 512 12.65 13.65 0.78
N VAL A 513 11.54 13.05 0.33
CA VAL A 513 10.66 13.63 -0.71
C VAL A 513 10.07 14.97 -0.23
N VAL A 514 9.48 15.00 0.97
CA VAL A 514 8.81 16.19 1.52
C VAL A 514 9.81 17.30 1.83
N LYS A 515 10.95 16.97 2.42
CA LYS A 515 12.03 17.92 2.73
C LYS A 515 12.69 18.48 1.46
N GLY A 516 12.89 17.65 0.43
CA GLY A 516 13.47 18.07 -0.84
C GLY A 516 12.60 19.05 -1.64
N GLY A 517 11.29 19.10 -1.36
CA GLY A 517 10.36 20.07 -1.94
C GLY A 517 9.89 21.17 -0.96
N ASP A 518 10.46 21.24 0.24
CA ASP A 518 10.06 22.13 1.36
C ASP A 518 8.53 22.18 1.60
N VAL A 519 7.86 21.02 1.50
CA VAL A 519 6.40 20.98 1.33
C VAL A 519 5.64 21.30 2.63
N LEU A 520 6.21 21.00 3.81
CA LEU A 520 5.63 21.39 5.10
C LEU A 520 6.74 21.90 6.06
N PRO A 521 7.11 23.19 5.98
CA PRO A 521 8.14 23.76 6.84
C PRO A 521 7.80 23.63 8.33
N GLY A 522 8.79 23.34 9.17
CA GLY A 522 8.67 23.33 10.63
C GLY A 522 8.03 22.10 11.29
N ARG A 523 7.31 21.23 10.57
CA ARG A 523 6.77 19.97 11.10
C ARG A 523 7.38 18.75 10.37
N PRO A 524 7.94 17.74 11.09
CA PRO A 524 8.40 16.50 10.47
C PRO A 524 7.25 15.77 9.77
N ALA A 525 7.37 15.57 8.46
CA ALA A 525 6.34 14.93 7.65
C ALA A 525 6.97 14.15 6.48
N ALA A 526 6.21 13.18 5.98
CA ALA A 526 6.61 12.23 4.96
C ALA A 526 5.49 12.07 3.93
N GLY A 527 5.80 11.99 2.64
CA GLY A 527 4.75 11.92 1.62
C GLY A 527 5.26 11.75 0.19
N LYS A 528 4.33 11.74 -0.75
CA LYS A 528 4.60 11.55 -2.18
C LYS A 528 3.56 12.26 -3.04
N ALA A 529 4.06 13.11 -3.96
CA ALA A 529 3.28 13.65 -5.06
C ALA A 529 3.20 12.67 -6.24
N GLY A 530 2.10 12.74 -7.01
CA GLY A 530 1.93 12.00 -8.26
C GLY A 530 0.99 12.71 -9.24
N ALA A 531 1.03 12.33 -10.51
CA ALA A 531 0.06 12.75 -11.52
C ALA A 531 -0.05 11.70 -12.62
N GLN A 532 -1.27 11.49 -13.13
CA GLN A 532 -1.55 10.61 -14.26
C GLN A 532 -1.63 11.46 -15.53
N GLN A 533 -0.78 11.18 -16.50
CA GLN A 533 -0.73 11.88 -17.79
C GLN A 533 -2.04 11.66 -18.58
N TRP A 534 -2.53 12.71 -19.26
CA TRP A 534 -3.68 12.64 -20.15
C TRP A 534 -3.23 12.24 -21.57
N GLY A 535 -3.37 10.96 -21.90
CA GLY A 535 -2.88 10.40 -23.17
C GLY A 535 -1.41 10.73 -23.44
N ASP A 536 -1.07 10.96 -24.70
CA ASP A 536 0.27 11.41 -25.12
C ASP A 536 0.44 12.96 -25.08
N THR A 537 -0.36 13.67 -24.26
CA THR A 537 -0.28 15.13 -24.14
C THR A 537 0.70 15.58 -23.05
N LYS A 538 0.94 16.89 -22.94
CA LYS A 538 1.72 17.50 -21.85
C LYS A 538 0.91 17.75 -20.57
N ASP A 539 -0.40 17.49 -20.60
CA ASP A 539 -1.31 17.68 -19.49
C ASP A 539 -1.51 16.39 -18.68
N ASN A 540 -2.04 16.52 -17.47
CA ASN A 540 -2.47 15.39 -16.62
C ASN A 540 -4.00 15.31 -16.60
N GLN A 541 -4.56 14.17 -16.18
CA GLN A 541 -5.98 13.98 -15.89
C GLN A 541 -6.28 13.86 -14.39
N ASP A 542 -5.34 13.31 -13.63
CA ASP A 542 -5.39 13.22 -12.16
C ASP A 542 -4.08 13.78 -11.58
N ALA A 543 -4.16 14.49 -10.46
CA ALA A 543 -3.01 14.98 -9.71
C ALA A 543 -3.20 14.76 -8.21
N TRP A 544 -2.12 14.34 -7.54
CA TRP A 544 -2.18 13.82 -6.17
C TRP A 544 -1.08 14.39 -5.28
N MET A 545 -1.40 14.64 -4.02
CA MET A 545 -0.44 14.64 -2.92
C MET A 545 -0.99 13.75 -1.80
N VAL A 546 -0.19 12.79 -1.35
CA VAL A 546 -0.52 11.98 -0.17
C VAL A 546 0.65 12.05 0.79
N GLY A 547 0.40 12.34 2.06
CA GLY A 547 1.45 12.51 3.06
C GLY A 547 0.91 12.54 4.48
N TYR A 548 1.80 12.34 5.44
CA TYR A 548 1.48 12.19 6.85
C TYR A 548 2.50 12.85 7.77
N THR A 549 2.02 13.15 8.96
CA THR A 549 2.80 13.36 10.19
C THR A 549 2.52 12.17 11.12
N PRO A 550 3.19 12.03 12.27
CA PRO A 550 2.83 11.04 13.29
C PRO A 550 1.51 11.36 14.03
N GLU A 551 0.78 12.40 13.63
CA GLU A 551 -0.53 12.78 14.17
C GLU A 551 -1.68 12.61 13.16
N LEU A 552 -1.42 12.80 11.85
CA LEU A 552 -2.46 12.81 10.82
C LEU A 552 -1.90 12.35 9.47
N ALA A 553 -2.62 11.48 8.77
CA ALA A 553 -2.31 11.06 7.39
C ALA A 553 -3.39 11.50 6.42
N THR A 554 -3.01 12.16 5.34
CA THR A 554 -3.94 12.86 4.43
C THR A 554 -3.65 12.53 2.97
N ALA A 555 -4.70 12.19 2.22
CA ALA A 555 -4.69 12.11 0.76
C ALA A 555 -5.46 13.27 0.15
N VAL A 556 -4.87 13.93 -0.85
CA VAL A 556 -5.47 14.96 -1.70
C VAL A 556 -5.42 14.51 -3.16
N TRP A 557 -6.56 14.54 -3.83
CA TRP A 557 -6.71 14.31 -5.28
C TRP A 557 -7.36 15.52 -5.93
N LEU A 558 -6.88 15.89 -7.13
CA LEU A 558 -7.53 16.82 -8.05
C LEU A 558 -7.71 16.13 -9.42
N GLY A 559 -8.85 16.37 -10.06
CA GLY A 559 -9.19 15.80 -11.37
C GLY A 559 -10.50 16.39 -11.91
N LYS A 560 -11.27 15.59 -12.66
CA LYS A 560 -12.51 16.02 -13.33
C LYS A 560 -13.57 14.91 -13.32
N ALA A 561 -14.85 15.28 -13.33
CA ALA A 561 -15.97 14.32 -13.35
C ALA A 561 -16.01 13.44 -14.61
N ARG A 562 -15.43 13.92 -15.72
CA ARG A 562 -15.15 13.14 -16.94
C ARG A 562 -13.65 13.29 -17.24
N PRO A 563 -12.89 12.20 -17.45
CA PRO A 563 -11.45 12.27 -17.71
C PRO A 563 -11.09 13.22 -18.84
N GLY A 564 -10.04 14.02 -18.62
CA GLY A 564 -9.58 15.07 -19.53
C GLY A 564 -8.52 15.94 -18.86
N PRO A 565 -7.92 16.91 -19.57
CA PRO A 565 -6.79 17.68 -19.07
C PRO A 565 -7.17 18.60 -17.90
N ILE A 566 -6.39 18.56 -16.81
CA ILE A 566 -6.47 19.51 -15.68
C ILE A 566 -5.41 20.61 -15.78
N ARG A 567 -5.88 21.84 -15.69
CA ARG A 567 -5.07 23.08 -15.72
C ARG A 567 -5.54 24.04 -14.65
N ASP A 568 -4.64 24.88 -14.17
CA ASP A 568 -4.96 25.95 -13.23
C ASP A 568 -5.48 27.20 -13.97
N SER A 569 -5.85 28.23 -13.20
CA SER A 569 -6.35 29.52 -13.70
C SER A 569 -5.35 30.29 -14.58
N ALA A 570 -4.05 29.97 -14.53
CA ALA A 570 -3.03 30.49 -15.44
C ALA A 570 -2.88 29.64 -16.72
N GLY A 571 -3.68 28.58 -16.87
CA GLY A 571 -3.62 27.65 -17.99
C GLY A 571 -2.48 26.64 -17.93
N ALA A 572 -1.76 26.54 -16.81
CA ALA A 572 -0.65 25.61 -16.65
C ALA A 572 -1.13 24.23 -16.19
N ALA A 573 -0.47 23.17 -16.67
CA ALA A 573 -0.82 21.79 -16.34
C ALA A 573 -0.68 21.51 -14.83
N ILE A 574 -1.78 21.14 -14.17
CA ILE A 574 -1.77 20.76 -12.75
C ILE A 574 -1.02 19.45 -12.59
N LYS A 575 -0.20 19.37 -11.54
CA LYS A 575 0.64 18.22 -11.19
C LYS A 575 0.51 17.99 -9.68
N GLY A 576 0.89 16.81 -9.18
CA GLY A 576 0.90 16.55 -7.74
C GLY A 576 1.68 17.60 -6.94
N GLU A 577 2.78 18.11 -7.50
CA GLU A 577 3.64 19.11 -6.86
C GLU A 577 3.09 20.55 -6.91
N THR A 578 1.94 20.82 -7.56
CA THR A 578 1.39 22.18 -7.68
C THR A 578 0.23 22.44 -6.72
N VAL A 579 -1.02 22.37 -7.19
CA VAL A 579 -2.20 22.65 -6.35
C VAL A 579 -2.40 21.60 -5.24
N PRO A 580 -2.29 20.27 -5.49
CA PRO A 580 -2.47 19.24 -4.46
C PRO A 580 -1.46 19.34 -3.32
N ALA A 581 -0.18 19.61 -3.62
CA ALA A 581 0.86 19.77 -2.60
C ALA A 581 0.63 20.98 -1.69
N ARG A 582 0.21 22.13 -2.26
CA ARG A 582 -0.13 23.32 -1.45
C ARG A 582 -1.38 23.09 -0.60
N LEU A 583 -2.43 22.53 -1.20
CA LEU A 583 -3.66 22.16 -0.47
C LEU A 583 -3.37 21.18 0.67
N TRP A 584 -2.57 20.14 0.44
CA TRP A 584 -2.15 19.20 1.49
C TRP A 584 -1.36 19.89 2.61
N ARG A 585 -0.42 20.79 2.28
CA ARG A 585 0.35 21.58 3.24
C ARG A 585 -0.56 22.48 4.08
N ASP A 586 -1.36 23.30 3.41
CA ASP A 586 -2.15 24.36 4.04
C ASP A 586 -3.26 23.75 4.91
N PHE A 587 -3.87 22.64 4.46
CA PHE A 587 -4.70 21.79 5.30
C PHE A 587 -3.94 21.21 6.50
N THR A 588 -2.78 20.57 6.30
CA THR A 588 -2.06 19.85 7.38
C THR A 588 -1.50 20.82 8.43
N ARG A 589 -1.20 22.07 8.05
CA ARG A 589 -0.90 23.14 9.00
C ARG A 589 -2.11 23.46 9.86
N ASP A 590 -3.24 23.82 9.24
CA ASP A 590 -4.44 24.30 9.96
C ASP A 590 -5.09 23.19 10.79
N ALA A 591 -5.07 21.94 10.29
CA ALA A 591 -5.55 20.74 10.96
C ALA A 591 -4.72 20.32 12.19
N LEU A 592 -3.47 20.81 12.31
CA LEU A 592 -2.55 20.48 13.39
C LEU A 592 -2.05 21.73 14.12
N ASP A 593 -2.80 22.84 14.05
CA ASP A 593 -2.55 23.99 14.90
C ASP A 593 -2.77 23.63 16.38
N GLY A 594 -2.01 24.26 17.27
CA GLY A 594 -1.92 23.91 18.70
C GLY A 594 -1.43 22.49 19.03
N THR A 595 -1.35 21.58 18.06
CA THR A 595 -1.04 20.16 18.27
C THR A 595 0.47 19.95 18.37
N PRO A 596 1.00 19.32 19.44
CA PRO A 596 2.43 19.03 19.55
C PRO A 596 3.01 18.30 18.33
N SER A 597 4.25 18.62 17.99
CA SER A 597 4.95 18.08 16.81
C SER A 597 5.84 16.90 17.21
N LYS A 598 5.52 15.70 16.74
CA LYS A 598 6.35 14.50 16.96
C LYS A 598 7.38 14.33 15.84
N ALA A 599 8.51 13.71 16.17
CA ALA A 599 9.48 13.29 15.16
C ALA A 599 8.97 12.08 14.36
N LEU A 600 9.37 11.99 13.09
CA LEU A 600 9.33 10.74 12.34
C LEU A 600 10.26 9.69 12.99
N PRO A 601 9.99 8.38 12.84
CA PRO A 601 10.91 7.35 13.31
C PRO A 601 12.27 7.45 12.59
N ARG A 602 13.33 7.02 13.27
CA ARG A 602 14.69 6.94 12.70
C ARG A 602 14.78 5.73 11.75
N PRO A 603 15.56 5.80 10.65
CA PRO A 603 15.79 4.65 9.79
C PRO A 603 16.41 3.48 10.55
N ALA A 604 16.08 2.28 10.09
CA ALA A 604 16.65 1.00 10.53
C ALA A 604 17.58 0.38 9.47
N HIS A 605 17.54 0.88 8.22
CA HIS A 605 18.37 0.42 7.10
C HIS A 605 18.19 -1.07 6.76
N VAL A 606 16.94 -1.54 6.75
CA VAL A 606 16.62 -2.96 6.55
C VAL A 606 16.82 -3.41 5.10
N GLY A 607 17.36 -4.61 4.93
CA GLY A 607 17.60 -5.22 3.62
C GLY A 607 18.92 -4.80 2.96
N ARG A 608 19.41 -5.65 2.06
CA ARG A 608 20.74 -5.50 1.47
C ARG A 608 20.78 -4.43 0.38
N ILE A 609 21.97 -3.87 0.17
CA ILE A 609 22.24 -2.78 -0.79
C ILE A 609 23.03 -3.23 -2.03
N ASP A 610 23.48 -4.50 -2.06
CA ASP A 610 24.20 -5.16 -3.16
C ASP A 610 23.28 -5.60 -4.32
N VAL A 611 21.98 -5.62 -4.07
CA VAL A 611 20.93 -5.95 -5.04
C VAL A 611 20.58 -4.78 -5.97
N GLY A 612 19.88 -5.10 -7.05
CA GLY A 612 19.47 -4.16 -8.10
C GLY A 612 20.29 -4.27 -9.40
N ASP A 613 19.83 -3.59 -10.44
CA ASP A 613 20.30 -3.75 -11.82
C ASP A 613 21.21 -2.61 -12.33
N ALA A 614 21.59 -1.65 -11.48
CA ALA A 614 22.56 -0.61 -11.85
C ALA A 614 23.88 -1.20 -12.34
N GLY A 615 24.42 -0.66 -13.43
CA GLY A 615 25.71 -1.10 -14.01
C GLY A 615 25.72 -2.51 -14.60
N ARG A 616 24.61 -3.27 -14.56
CA ARG A 616 24.50 -4.54 -15.28
C ARG A 616 24.36 -4.24 -16.78
N ALA A 617 25.41 -4.50 -17.55
CA ALA A 617 25.33 -4.40 -19.01
C ALA A 617 24.21 -5.29 -19.56
N LYS A 618 23.49 -4.81 -20.59
CA LYS A 618 22.38 -5.55 -21.20
C LYS A 618 22.88 -6.92 -21.70
N THR A 619 22.38 -7.99 -21.10
CA THR A 619 22.49 -9.35 -21.64
C THR A 619 21.14 -9.76 -22.19
N ASP A 620 21.10 -10.15 -23.47
CA ASP A 620 19.85 -10.36 -24.20
C ASP A 620 18.97 -11.47 -23.62
N GLY A 621 17.65 -11.29 -23.76
CA GLY A 621 16.65 -12.07 -23.03
C GLY A 621 16.64 -13.56 -23.38
N LYS A 622 17.20 -14.38 -22.48
CA LYS A 622 16.97 -15.83 -22.38
C LYS A 622 16.49 -16.18 -20.96
N PRO A 623 15.77 -17.31 -20.76
CA PRO A 623 15.22 -17.67 -19.45
C PRO A 623 16.28 -17.81 -18.34
N LYS A 624 16.00 -17.26 -17.14
CA LYS A 624 16.83 -17.39 -15.94
C LYS A 624 16.66 -18.80 -15.33
N ASP A 625 17.31 -19.82 -15.89
CA ASP A 625 17.47 -21.15 -15.22
C ASP A 625 18.88 -21.77 -15.37
N GLU A 626 19.74 -21.26 -16.26
CA GLU A 626 21.14 -21.69 -16.29
C GLU A 626 22.03 -20.86 -15.35
N TYR A 627 22.67 -21.57 -14.41
CA TYR A 627 23.77 -21.03 -13.61
C TYR A 627 24.95 -20.66 -14.51
N ARG A 628 25.16 -19.35 -14.74
CA ARG A 628 26.36 -18.83 -15.41
C ARG A 628 27.47 -18.61 -14.40
N LYS A 629 28.65 -19.19 -14.67
CA LYS A 629 29.86 -19.02 -13.85
C LYS A 629 30.18 -17.51 -13.64
N PRO A 630 30.48 -17.05 -12.42
CA PRO A 630 30.82 -15.65 -12.15
C PRO A 630 32.08 -15.20 -12.90
N ALA A 631 32.12 -13.93 -13.27
CA ALA A 631 33.30 -13.33 -13.89
C ALA A 631 34.44 -13.14 -12.87
N PRO A 632 35.72 -13.11 -13.29
CA PRO A 632 36.82 -12.67 -12.45
C PRO A 632 36.53 -11.28 -11.83
N GLY A 633 36.90 -11.10 -10.57
CA GLY A 633 36.64 -9.87 -9.80
C GLY A 633 35.25 -9.74 -9.19
N VAL A 634 34.32 -10.67 -9.48
CA VAL A 634 32.99 -10.71 -8.86
C VAL A 634 32.98 -11.70 -7.67
N PRO A 635 32.41 -11.33 -6.51
CA PRO A 635 32.22 -12.26 -5.39
C PRO A 635 31.45 -13.52 -5.79
N VAL A 636 32.04 -14.69 -5.54
CA VAL A 636 31.32 -15.96 -5.64
C VAL A 636 30.43 -16.11 -4.41
N VAL A 637 29.16 -16.43 -4.64
CA VAL A 637 28.18 -16.70 -3.57
C VAL A 637 27.58 -18.11 -3.69
N ASN A 638 28.27 -19.00 -4.44
CA ASN A 638 27.81 -20.35 -4.77
C ASN A 638 28.93 -21.39 -4.65
N THR A 639 28.56 -22.64 -4.30
CA THR A 639 29.45 -23.81 -4.33
C THR A 639 29.94 -24.15 -5.74
N ALA A 640 31.02 -24.93 -5.84
CA ALA A 640 31.45 -25.52 -7.10
C ALA A 640 30.41 -26.52 -7.63
N GLY A 641 30.11 -27.61 -6.90
CA GLY A 641 29.17 -28.64 -7.33
C GLY A 641 27.71 -28.18 -7.35
N LYS A 642 26.93 -28.73 -8.29
CA LYS A 642 25.48 -28.48 -8.44
C LYS A 642 24.63 -29.33 -7.48
N GLY A 643 23.35 -28.97 -7.32
CA GLY A 643 22.37 -29.69 -6.50
C GLY A 643 22.26 -29.19 -5.06
N LYS A 644 21.70 -30.02 -4.17
CA LYS A 644 21.53 -29.74 -2.72
C LYS A 644 22.89 -29.77 -2.00
N ARG A 645 23.68 -28.71 -2.21
CA ARG A 645 25.03 -28.52 -1.68
C ARG A 645 25.17 -27.17 -0.99
N LEU A 646 26.10 -27.09 -0.04
CA LEU A 646 26.48 -25.86 0.64
C LEU A 646 27.98 -25.81 0.94
N ALA A 647 28.55 -24.62 1.12
CA ALA A 647 29.88 -24.42 1.65
C ALA A 647 29.83 -23.70 3.00
N LEU A 648 30.52 -24.22 4.01
CA LEU A 648 30.81 -23.48 5.24
C LEU A 648 32.04 -22.59 5.02
N THR A 649 31.93 -21.34 5.45
CA THR A 649 33.02 -20.36 5.42
C THR A 649 33.09 -19.65 6.78
N PHE A 650 34.28 -19.54 7.33
CA PHE A 650 34.55 -19.04 8.67
C PHE A 650 35.40 -17.78 8.63
N ASP A 651 34.96 -16.73 9.33
CA ASP A 651 35.60 -15.41 9.35
C ASP A 651 36.15 -15.04 10.74
N ASP A 652 37.03 -14.04 10.77
CA ASP A 652 37.79 -13.50 11.91
C ASP A 652 38.82 -14.41 12.58
N GLY A 653 38.95 -15.68 12.18
CA GLY A 653 39.97 -16.60 12.69
C GLY A 653 41.41 -16.28 12.24
N PRO A 654 42.41 -17.05 12.73
CA PRO A 654 42.27 -18.18 13.65
C PRO A 654 42.13 -17.74 15.12
N SER A 655 41.50 -18.54 15.96
CA SER A 655 41.35 -18.30 17.40
C SER A 655 41.25 -19.61 18.20
N PRO A 656 41.16 -19.57 19.54
CA PRO A 656 40.83 -20.75 20.35
C PRO A 656 39.52 -21.46 19.96
N TYR A 657 38.58 -20.78 19.29
CA TYR A 657 37.37 -21.41 18.74
C TYR A 657 37.62 -22.08 17.39
N THR A 658 38.56 -21.59 16.56
CA THR A 658 39.01 -22.27 15.33
C THR A 658 39.49 -23.69 15.60
N ALA A 659 40.18 -23.92 16.73
CA ALA A 659 40.58 -25.27 17.13
C ALA A 659 39.38 -26.21 17.31
N GLN A 660 38.34 -25.74 18.03
CA GLN A 660 37.10 -26.48 18.26
C GLN A 660 36.30 -26.69 16.96
N VAL A 661 36.28 -25.70 16.07
CA VAL A 661 35.69 -25.79 14.73
C VAL A 661 36.43 -26.85 13.90
N LEU A 662 37.76 -26.90 13.93
CA LEU A 662 38.54 -27.93 13.24
C LEU A 662 38.27 -29.32 13.82
N ASP A 663 38.19 -29.47 15.14
CA ASP A 663 37.82 -30.74 15.79
C ASP A 663 36.44 -31.25 15.34
N LEU A 664 35.43 -30.37 15.37
CA LEU A 664 34.08 -30.66 14.88
C LEU A 664 34.07 -31.01 13.38
N LEU A 665 34.78 -30.25 12.54
CA LEU A 665 34.83 -30.52 11.11
C LEU A 665 35.58 -31.83 10.79
N ALA A 666 36.59 -32.19 11.58
CA ALA A 666 37.31 -33.46 11.47
C ALA A 666 36.42 -34.65 11.88
N GLU A 667 35.75 -34.59 13.03
CA GLU A 667 34.75 -35.59 13.46
C GLU A 667 33.66 -35.77 12.39
N GLN A 668 33.15 -34.65 11.87
CA GLN A 668 32.10 -34.65 10.86
C GLN A 668 32.63 -34.94 9.44
N GLN A 669 33.94 -35.13 9.22
CA GLN A 669 34.55 -35.32 7.89
C GLN A 669 34.17 -34.21 6.87
N VAL A 670 33.88 -33.00 7.35
CA VAL A 670 33.52 -31.84 6.53
C VAL A 670 34.77 -31.03 6.23
N LYS A 671 34.82 -30.41 5.05
CA LYS A 671 35.87 -29.46 4.67
C LYS A 671 35.26 -28.11 4.35
N ALA A 672 35.91 -27.06 4.83
CA ALA A 672 35.43 -25.68 4.85
C ALA A 672 36.49 -24.70 4.35
N THR A 673 36.14 -23.42 4.25
CA THR A 673 37.10 -22.33 3.96
C THR A 673 37.23 -21.41 5.18
N PHE A 674 38.46 -21.01 5.54
CA PHE A 674 38.74 -20.08 6.64
C PHE A 674 39.32 -18.78 6.07
N CYS A 675 38.59 -17.67 6.23
CA CYS A 675 39.00 -16.32 5.88
C CYS A 675 39.66 -15.67 7.09
N MET A 676 41.00 -15.64 7.06
CA MET A 676 41.82 -15.34 8.23
C MET A 676 42.29 -13.90 8.25
N VAL A 677 42.32 -13.32 9.46
CA VAL A 677 42.85 -11.98 9.74
C VAL A 677 44.35 -12.07 10.01
N GLY A 678 45.15 -11.20 9.37
CA GLY A 678 46.62 -11.28 9.40
C GLY A 678 47.24 -11.26 10.79
N GLU A 679 46.76 -10.39 11.68
CA GLU A 679 47.27 -10.32 13.07
C GLU A 679 46.84 -11.50 13.95
N GLU A 680 45.83 -12.29 13.55
CA GLU A 680 45.51 -13.55 14.22
C GLU A 680 46.33 -14.72 13.66
N VAL A 681 46.69 -14.68 12.37
CA VAL A 681 47.62 -15.65 11.75
C VAL A 681 49.01 -15.61 12.40
N GLU A 682 49.51 -14.42 12.77
CA GLU A 682 50.77 -14.28 13.52
C GLU A 682 50.70 -14.87 14.94
N LYS A 683 49.52 -14.86 15.58
CA LYS A 683 49.31 -15.37 16.95
C LYS A 683 49.10 -16.89 17.00
N TYR A 684 48.43 -17.46 15.99
CA TYR A 684 48.03 -18.87 15.95
C TYR A 684 48.50 -19.60 14.67
N PRO A 685 49.79 -19.54 14.29
CA PRO A 685 50.27 -20.07 13.02
C PRO A 685 50.18 -21.61 12.94
N GLU A 686 50.11 -22.31 14.08
CA GLU A 686 49.84 -23.76 14.15
C GLU A 686 48.41 -24.12 13.73
N LEU A 687 47.41 -23.27 13.98
CA LEU A 687 46.05 -23.50 13.49
C LEU A 687 45.99 -23.36 11.96
N VAL A 688 46.74 -22.43 11.36
CA VAL A 688 46.87 -22.31 9.90
C VAL A 688 47.54 -23.55 9.30
N ARG A 689 48.62 -24.07 9.92
CA ARG A 689 49.21 -25.35 9.52
C ARG A 689 48.22 -26.51 9.64
N ARG A 690 47.40 -26.53 10.70
CA ARG A 690 46.36 -27.55 10.91
C ARG A 690 45.29 -27.50 9.83
N MET A 691 44.77 -26.32 9.46
CA MET A 691 43.83 -26.14 8.34
C MET A 691 44.37 -26.76 7.04
N VAL A 692 45.64 -26.49 6.71
CA VAL A 692 46.29 -27.00 5.50
C VAL A 692 46.48 -28.52 5.57
N ALA A 693 47.01 -29.04 6.68
CA ALA A 693 47.24 -30.48 6.88
C ALA A 693 45.93 -31.29 6.81
N GLU A 694 44.83 -30.73 7.33
CA GLU A 694 43.51 -31.35 7.26
C GLU A 694 42.77 -31.09 5.93
N GLY A 695 43.35 -30.35 4.98
CA GLY A 695 42.79 -30.15 3.63
C GLY A 695 41.64 -29.14 3.54
N HIS A 696 41.57 -28.17 4.46
CA HIS A 696 40.66 -27.02 4.37
C HIS A 696 41.21 -25.99 3.38
N ARG A 697 40.37 -25.04 2.93
CA ARG A 697 40.81 -23.95 2.05
C ARG A 697 41.11 -22.69 2.83
N LEU A 698 42.20 -22.03 2.49
CA LEU A 698 42.57 -20.74 3.06
C LEU A 698 41.91 -19.60 2.27
N CYS A 699 41.63 -18.51 2.98
CA CYS A 699 41.08 -17.28 2.45
C CYS A 699 41.73 -16.10 3.22
N ASN A 700 41.95 -14.99 2.52
CA ASN A 700 42.53 -13.77 3.06
C ASN A 700 41.41 -12.83 3.55
N HIS A 701 41.51 -12.28 4.76
CA HIS A 701 40.49 -11.42 5.37
C HIS A 701 41.02 -10.10 5.96
N SER A 702 41.99 -9.48 5.28
CA SER A 702 42.66 -8.25 5.70
C SER A 702 43.62 -8.40 6.90
N TRP A 703 44.53 -7.45 7.08
CA TRP A 703 45.53 -7.49 8.13
C TRP A 703 44.91 -7.37 9.53
N LYS A 704 43.98 -6.42 9.72
CA LYS A 704 43.33 -6.09 11.01
C LYS A 704 41.81 -6.23 10.99
N HIS A 705 41.23 -6.90 10.00
CA HIS A 705 39.80 -6.77 9.66
C HIS A 705 39.42 -5.31 9.32
N ASP A 706 40.28 -4.61 8.56
CA ASP A 706 40.06 -3.22 8.13
C ASP A 706 39.07 -3.12 6.95
N ASP A 707 38.33 -2.01 6.84
CA ASP A 707 37.37 -1.79 5.74
C ASP A 707 38.08 -1.48 4.41
N LEU A 708 38.57 -2.53 3.74
CA LEU A 708 39.27 -2.44 2.46
C LEU A 708 38.39 -1.95 1.29
N GLY A 709 37.07 -1.80 1.50
CA GLY A 709 36.19 -1.19 0.50
C GLY A 709 36.34 0.33 0.43
N LYS A 710 36.68 0.97 1.56
CA LYS A 710 36.82 2.42 1.67
C LYS A 710 38.21 2.95 1.27
N VAL A 711 39.24 2.12 1.30
CA VAL A 711 40.64 2.53 1.07
C VAL A 711 41.03 2.66 -0.43
N THR A 712 42.27 3.08 -0.72
CA THR A 712 42.80 3.16 -2.08
C THR A 712 43.14 1.76 -2.64
N ALA A 713 43.23 1.62 -3.96
CA ALA A 713 43.63 0.35 -4.57
C ALA A 713 45.08 -0.07 -4.25
N ALA A 714 45.93 0.87 -3.82
CA ALA A 714 47.26 0.59 -3.29
C ALA A 714 47.16 0.04 -1.86
N ALA A 715 46.51 0.76 -0.93
CA ALA A 715 46.36 0.31 0.44
C ALA A 715 45.65 -1.05 0.56
N ALA A 716 44.61 -1.32 -0.26
CA ALA A 716 43.97 -2.63 -0.33
C ALA A 716 44.87 -3.72 -0.95
N ARG A 717 45.89 -3.37 -1.73
CA ARG A 717 46.87 -4.33 -2.28
C ARG A 717 47.92 -4.65 -1.23
N ASP A 718 48.44 -3.63 -0.58
CA ASP A 718 49.48 -3.76 0.45
C ASP A 718 48.96 -4.59 1.65
N ASP A 719 47.71 -4.37 2.07
CA ASP A 719 47.06 -5.09 3.17
C ASP A 719 46.78 -6.57 2.85
N ILE A 720 46.27 -6.87 1.64
CA ILE A 720 46.04 -8.25 1.19
C ILE A 720 47.38 -8.98 1.05
N VAL A 721 48.40 -8.36 0.43
CA VAL A 721 49.74 -8.94 0.28
C VAL A 721 50.38 -9.25 1.63
N ARG A 722 50.33 -8.31 2.59
CA ARG A 722 50.87 -8.54 3.94
C ARG A 722 50.18 -9.70 4.66
N THR A 723 48.86 -9.83 4.49
CA THR A 723 48.07 -10.92 5.07
C THR A 723 48.44 -12.28 4.44
N ASP A 724 48.68 -12.31 3.12
CA ASP A 724 49.24 -13.47 2.43
C ASP A 724 50.65 -13.81 2.92
N GLU A 725 51.53 -12.83 3.16
CA GLU A 725 52.89 -13.05 3.66
C GLU A 725 52.89 -13.72 5.04
N ALA A 726 52.00 -13.33 5.96
CA ALA A 726 51.84 -14.01 7.24
C ALA A 726 51.30 -15.45 7.08
N ILE A 727 50.36 -15.69 6.16
CA ILE A 727 49.86 -17.05 5.84
C ILE A 727 50.98 -17.91 5.25
N ALA A 728 51.83 -17.35 4.38
CA ALA A 728 52.98 -18.02 3.80
C ALA A 728 54.08 -18.32 4.84
N ALA A 729 54.28 -17.45 5.82
CA ALA A 729 55.18 -17.70 6.95
C ALA A 729 54.64 -18.80 7.89
N ALA A 730 53.33 -18.80 8.15
CA ALA A 730 52.69 -19.82 8.97
C ALA A 730 52.68 -21.21 8.30
N ALA A 731 52.37 -21.27 7.00
CA ALA A 731 52.28 -22.49 6.20
C ALA A 731 52.94 -22.32 4.80
N PRO A 732 54.27 -22.47 4.70
CA PRO A 732 55.01 -22.29 3.44
C PRO A 732 54.50 -23.16 2.29
N GLY A 733 54.33 -22.56 1.11
CA GLY A 733 53.82 -23.23 -0.09
C GLY A 733 52.30 -23.50 -0.09
N ALA A 734 51.56 -23.05 0.92
CA ALA A 734 50.10 -23.09 0.90
C ALA A 734 49.52 -22.23 -0.25
N THR A 735 48.29 -22.53 -0.66
CA THR A 735 47.53 -21.71 -1.61
C THR A 735 46.41 -20.97 -0.88
N VAL A 736 46.24 -19.68 -1.14
CA VAL A 736 45.12 -18.87 -0.64
C VAL A 736 44.13 -18.57 -1.78
N PRO A 737 43.22 -19.51 -2.12
CA PRO A 737 42.34 -19.39 -3.28
C PRO A 737 41.27 -18.29 -3.19
N TYR A 738 41.06 -17.68 -2.04
CA TYR A 738 40.00 -16.70 -1.83
C TYR A 738 40.46 -15.45 -1.08
N PHE A 739 39.73 -14.37 -1.31
CA PHE A 739 39.80 -13.13 -0.53
C PHE A 739 38.37 -12.75 -0.15
N ARG A 740 38.13 -12.41 1.11
CA ARG A 740 36.87 -11.84 1.59
C ARG A 740 37.16 -10.47 2.18
N ALA A 741 36.47 -9.44 1.68
CA ALA A 741 36.58 -8.12 2.28
C ALA A 741 35.82 -8.09 3.63
N PRO A 742 36.43 -7.60 4.72
CA PRO A 742 35.75 -7.28 5.98
C PRO A 742 34.43 -6.55 5.78
N TYR A 743 33.43 -6.87 6.61
CA TYR A 743 32.07 -6.31 6.55
C TYR A 743 31.34 -6.51 5.20
N GLY A 744 31.86 -7.35 4.28
CA GLY A 744 31.38 -7.43 2.90
C GLY A 744 31.68 -6.17 2.06
N SER A 745 32.60 -5.32 2.52
CA SER A 745 32.89 -4.02 1.91
C SER A 745 33.86 -4.17 0.72
N TRP A 746 33.31 -4.55 -0.44
CA TRP A 746 34.11 -4.96 -1.61
C TRP A 746 34.80 -3.84 -2.40
N GLY A 747 34.32 -2.59 -2.25
CA GLY A 747 34.79 -1.35 -2.93
C GLY A 747 35.68 -1.54 -4.16
N ARG A 748 37.00 -1.40 -3.98
CA ARG A 748 38.02 -1.77 -4.97
C ARG A 748 38.78 -3.06 -4.63
N SER A 749 38.70 -3.52 -3.38
CA SER A 749 39.40 -4.69 -2.87
C SER A 749 39.03 -5.99 -3.61
N ALA A 750 37.78 -6.16 -4.05
CA ALA A 750 37.38 -7.30 -4.88
C ALA A 750 38.17 -7.41 -6.21
N LYS A 751 38.48 -6.28 -6.84
CA LYS A 751 39.30 -6.26 -8.06
C LYS A 751 40.78 -6.49 -7.74
N VAL A 752 41.28 -5.84 -6.68
CA VAL A 752 42.69 -5.97 -6.25
C VAL A 752 43.02 -7.41 -5.83
N GLY A 753 42.19 -8.03 -4.99
CA GLY A 753 42.35 -9.43 -4.61
C GLY A 753 42.28 -10.38 -5.82
N ASN A 754 41.49 -10.04 -6.84
CA ASN A 754 41.46 -10.84 -8.07
C ASN A 754 42.70 -10.65 -8.96
N GLU A 755 43.26 -9.43 -9.02
CA GLU A 755 44.56 -9.17 -9.65
C GLU A 755 45.74 -9.85 -8.93
N LEU A 756 45.61 -10.11 -7.62
CA LEU A 756 46.56 -10.89 -6.81
C LEU A 756 46.39 -12.42 -6.98
N GLY A 757 45.30 -12.88 -7.58
CA GLY A 757 45.05 -14.29 -7.89
C GLY A 757 44.03 -15.00 -6.99
N HIS A 758 43.34 -14.26 -6.13
CA HIS A 758 42.24 -14.78 -5.31
C HIS A 758 40.89 -14.74 -6.05
N THR A 759 40.01 -15.68 -5.71
CA THR A 759 38.57 -15.56 -6.03
C THR A 759 37.90 -14.72 -4.93
N PRO A 760 37.29 -13.56 -5.21
CA PRO A 760 36.52 -12.84 -4.20
C PRO A 760 35.36 -13.72 -3.68
N LEU A 761 35.21 -13.84 -2.37
CA LEU A 761 34.32 -14.82 -1.71
C LEU A 761 33.22 -14.16 -0.88
N GLY A 762 32.01 -14.10 -1.44
CA GLY A 762 30.81 -13.65 -0.74
C GLY A 762 30.05 -14.79 -0.05
N TRP A 763 28.80 -14.54 0.30
CA TRP A 763 27.87 -15.48 0.93
C TRP A 763 26.42 -15.18 0.51
N VAL A 764 25.49 -16.08 0.84
CA VAL A 764 24.03 -15.90 0.65
C VAL A 764 23.21 -16.29 1.89
N VAL A 765 23.85 -16.92 2.87
CA VAL A 765 23.27 -17.30 4.15
C VAL A 765 24.11 -16.66 5.23
N ASP A 766 23.46 -15.91 6.11
CA ASP A 766 24.08 -15.18 7.21
C ASP A 766 23.24 -15.30 8.50
N PRO A 767 23.77 -15.90 9.58
CA PRO A 767 23.02 -16.05 10.83
C PRO A 767 23.12 -14.87 11.80
N ASP A 768 23.87 -13.81 11.48
CA ASP A 768 24.33 -12.78 12.43
C ASP A 768 24.94 -13.38 13.72
N ASP A 769 25.75 -14.45 13.62
CA ASP A 769 26.23 -15.20 14.79
C ASP A 769 27.15 -14.38 15.71
N TRP A 770 27.82 -13.36 15.16
CA TRP A 770 28.57 -12.36 15.93
C TRP A 770 27.73 -11.55 16.92
N LEU A 771 26.39 -11.51 16.76
CA LEU A 771 25.46 -10.87 17.71
C LEU A 771 25.15 -11.74 18.93
N LEU A 772 25.69 -12.96 19.01
CA LEU A 772 25.48 -13.92 20.10
C LEU A 772 23.98 -14.22 20.37
N PRO A 773 23.14 -14.52 19.35
CA PRO A 773 21.68 -14.62 19.49
C PRO A 773 21.17 -15.96 20.05
N GLY A 774 22.05 -16.88 20.42
CA GLY A 774 21.76 -18.24 20.88
C GLY A 774 21.97 -19.30 19.80
N ALA A 775 22.56 -20.45 20.18
CA ALA A 775 22.93 -21.53 19.26
C ALA A 775 21.76 -22.09 18.43
N GLU A 776 20.57 -22.22 19.03
CA GLU A 776 19.36 -22.62 18.29
C GLU A 776 19.00 -21.57 17.23
N VAL A 777 19.08 -20.28 17.55
CA VAL A 777 18.73 -19.18 16.64
C VAL A 777 19.71 -19.10 15.47
N ILE A 778 21.00 -19.32 15.71
CA ILE A 778 22.03 -19.44 14.66
C ILE A 778 21.67 -20.59 13.70
N ALA A 779 21.37 -21.79 14.22
CA ALA A 779 20.99 -22.94 13.41
C ALA A 779 19.69 -22.69 12.60
N ASP A 780 18.65 -22.18 13.26
CA ASP A 780 17.35 -21.86 12.64
C ASP A 780 17.50 -20.81 11.52
N ARG A 781 18.38 -19.82 11.70
CA ARG A 781 18.68 -18.79 10.69
C ARG A 781 19.43 -19.35 9.49
N ILE A 782 20.41 -20.24 9.69
CA ILE A 782 21.10 -20.93 8.59
C ILE A 782 20.08 -21.74 7.79
N GLU A 783 19.28 -22.58 8.44
CA GLU A 783 18.30 -23.45 7.77
C GLU A 783 17.25 -22.68 6.96
N LYS A 784 16.67 -21.62 7.53
CA LYS A 784 15.62 -20.82 6.86
C LYS A 784 16.11 -20.05 5.64
N GLN A 785 17.41 -19.79 5.54
CA GLN A 785 18.04 -19.15 4.38
C GLN A 785 18.66 -20.15 3.39
N LEU A 786 18.80 -21.42 3.77
CA LEU A 786 19.63 -22.37 3.05
C LEU A 786 19.06 -22.75 1.69
N THR A 787 19.77 -22.37 0.63
CA THR A 787 19.38 -22.62 -0.77
C THR A 787 20.38 -23.55 -1.47
N PRO A 788 19.97 -24.30 -2.52
CA PRO A 788 20.89 -25.16 -3.26
C PRO A 788 22.08 -24.37 -3.81
N ARG A 789 23.29 -24.84 -3.50
CA ARG A 789 24.60 -24.20 -3.77
C ARG A 789 24.98 -23.04 -2.83
N ALA A 790 24.26 -22.78 -1.74
CA ALA A 790 24.56 -21.67 -0.85
C ALA A 790 25.99 -21.67 -0.27
N ILE A 791 26.55 -20.48 -0.09
CA ILE A 791 27.70 -20.26 0.80
C ILE A 791 27.16 -19.66 2.10
N VAL A 792 27.51 -20.31 3.22
CA VAL A 792 27.17 -19.94 4.59
C VAL A 792 28.38 -19.24 5.21
N LEU A 793 28.17 -18.02 5.71
CA LEU A 793 29.11 -17.31 6.56
C LEU A 793 28.77 -17.59 8.03
N VAL A 794 29.80 -17.81 8.84
CA VAL A 794 29.82 -17.92 10.30
C VAL A 794 31.19 -17.42 10.78
N HIS A 795 31.38 -17.15 12.06
CA HIS A 795 32.65 -16.63 12.60
C HIS A 795 33.34 -17.65 13.50
N ASP A 796 34.67 -17.77 13.39
CA ASP A 796 35.51 -18.56 14.30
C ASP A 796 36.57 -17.74 15.04
N GLY A 797 36.66 -16.42 14.79
CA GLY A 797 37.36 -15.46 15.64
C GLY A 797 36.53 -14.21 15.92
N GLY A 798 37.18 -13.09 16.28
CA GLY A 798 36.52 -11.78 16.44
C GLY A 798 35.63 -11.61 17.69
N GLY A 799 35.60 -12.59 18.61
CA GLY A 799 34.83 -12.51 19.84
C GLY A 799 34.59 -13.87 20.52
N GLU A 800 33.58 -13.95 21.37
CA GLU A 800 33.00 -15.21 21.85
C GLU A 800 32.32 -15.95 20.69
N ARG A 801 32.51 -17.27 20.57
CA ARG A 801 31.92 -18.10 19.50
C ARG A 801 31.48 -19.49 19.99
N GLU A 802 31.28 -19.68 21.30
CA GLU A 802 30.75 -20.92 21.88
C GLU A 802 29.39 -21.26 21.24
N GLN A 803 28.58 -20.23 21.01
CA GLN A 803 27.26 -20.37 20.40
C GLN A 803 27.33 -20.83 18.95
N THR A 804 28.30 -20.35 18.17
CA THR A 804 28.53 -20.77 16.78
C THR A 804 28.99 -22.23 16.72
N VAL A 805 29.94 -22.62 17.57
CA VAL A 805 30.38 -24.02 17.68
C VAL A 805 29.20 -24.92 18.06
N ALA A 806 28.43 -24.56 19.10
CA ALA A 806 27.28 -25.33 19.56
C ALA A 806 26.16 -25.45 18.51
N ALA A 807 25.92 -24.40 17.71
CA ALA A 807 24.98 -24.42 16.60
C ALA A 807 25.42 -25.40 15.51
N LEU A 808 26.68 -25.33 15.08
CA LEU A 808 27.25 -26.18 14.04
C LEU A 808 27.31 -27.65 14.45
N THR A 809 27.59 -27.94 15.73
CA THR A 809 27.57 -29.31 16.28
C THR A 809 26.21 -29.98 16.11
N LYS A 810 25.11 -29.23 16.25
CA LYS A 810 23.74 -29.75 16.01
C LYS A 810 23.37 -29.76 14.53
N LEU A 811 23.75 -28.71 13.82
CA LEU A 811 23.31 -28.44 12.45
C LEU A 811 24.01 -29.32 11.41
N ILE A 812 25.31 -29.57 11.52
CA ILE A 812 26.07 -30.34 10.51
C ILE A 812 25.53 -31.78 10.36
N PRO A 813 25.27 -32.54 11.44
CA PRO A 813 24.62 -33.85 11.34
C PRO A 813 23.21 -33.78 10.72
N LYS A 814 22.40 -32.79 11.12
CA LYS A 814 21.03 -32.60 10.61
C LYS A 814 21.02 -32.33 9.09
N LEU A 815 21.86 -31.41 8.61
CA LEU A 815 21.93 -31.08 7.19
C LEU A 815 22.38 -32.29 6.34
N LYS A 816 23.31 -33.13 6.84
CA LYS A 816 23.66 -34.40 6.19
C LYS A 816 22.47 -35.35 6.09
N HIS A 817 21.71 -35.51 7.19
CA HIS A 817 20.52 -36.36 7.23
C HIS A 817 19.48 -35.90 6.20
N ASP A 818 19.26 -34.59 6.10
CA ASP A 818 18.39 -33.97 5.08
C ASP A 818 18.94 -34.08 3.64
N GLY A 819 20.11 -34.70 3.44
CA GLY A 819 20.71 -34.93 2.12
C GLY A 819 21.47 -33.73 1.55
N TRP A 820 21.84 -32.74 2.36
CA TRP A 820 22.83 -31.74 1.94
C TRP A 820 24.23 -32.37 1.86
N ARG A 821 25.00 -31.97 0.85
CA ARG A 821 26.43 -32.30 0.75
C ARG A 821 27.27 -31.04 0.93
N PHE A 822 28.22 -31.12 1.85
CA PHE A 822 29.22 -30.07 2.04
C PHE A 822 30.19 -30.08 0.84
N ASP A 823 30.47 -28.90 0.32
CA ASP A 823 31.29 -28.64 -0.86
C ASP A 823 32.05 -27.32 -0.62
N MET A 824 32.90 -26.94 -1.57
CA MET A 824 33.67 -25.70 -1.51
C MET A 824 33.05 -24.60 -2.39
N PRO A 825 33.34 -23.32 -2.14
CA PRO A 825 32.98 -22.23 -3.06
C PRO A 825 33.52 -22.47 -4.49
N GLU A 826 32.83 -21.97 -5.51
CA GLU A 826 33.40 -21.95 -6.87
C GLU A 826 34.69 -21.10 -6.91
N ARG A 827 35.63 -21.41 -7.81
CA ARG A 827 36.80 -20.57 -8.10
C ARG A 827 36.66 -19.90 -9.47
N THR A 828 36.86 -18.59 -9.55
CA THR A 828 36.90 -17.84 -10.82
C THR A 828 38.31 -17.73 -11.38
N VAL A 829 39.34 -17.88 -10.53
CA VAL A 829 40.76 -17.86 -10.91
C VAL A 829 41.53 -19.07 -10.38
N GLN A 830 42.68 -19.36 -11.00
CA GLN A 830 43.58 -20.44 -10.58
C GLN A 830 44.63 -19.89 -9.61
N SER A 831 44.40 -20.15 -8.32
CA SER A 831 45.31 -19.82 -7.22
C SER A 831 46.68 -20.47 -7.40
N ARG A 832 47.75 -19.68 -7.23
CA ARG A 832 49.14 -20.17 -7.15
C ARG A 832 49.51 -20.46 -5.70
N PRO A 833 50.54 -21.29 -5.42
CA PRO A 833 51.19 -21.33 -4.12
C PRO A 833 51.76 -19.94 -3.79
N LEU A 834 51.69 -19.55 -2.52
CA LEU A 834 52.38 -18.35 -2.05
C LEU A 834 53.90 -18.58 -2.07
N PRO A 835 54.70 -17.55 -2.40
CA PRO A 835 56.15 -17.69 -2.41
C PRO A 835 56.67 -17.96 -0.99
N SER A 836 57.59 -18.91 -0.85
CA SER A 836 58.31 -19.11 0.39
C SER A 836 59.10 -17.86 0.74
N ALA A 837 59.00 -17.38 1.98
CA ALA A 837 59.86 -16.31 2.48
C ALA A 837 61.35 -16.71 2.34
N PRO A 838 62.25 -15.76 2.03
CA PRO A 838 63.68 -16.04 2.05
C PRO A 838 64.13 -16.44 3.45
N ALA A 839 65.03 -17.41 3.55
CA ALA A 839 65.57 -17.83 4.85
C ALA A 839 66.32 -16.68 5.52
N PRO A 840 66.19 -16.48 6.85
CA PRO A 840 66.90 -15.42 7.55
C PRO A 840 68.41 -15.64 7.50
N GLU A 841 69.16 -14.63 7.08
CA GLU A 841 70.62 -14.69 7.05
C GLU A 841 71.18 -14.84 8.48
N SER A 842 72.06 -15.82 8.67
CA SER A 842 72.70 -16.08 9.96
C SER A 842 73.74 -15.00 10.28
N SER A 843 73.46 -14.13 11.25
CA SER A 843 74.39 -13.10 11.68
C SER A 843 75.55 -13.70 12.50
N SER A 844 76.77 -13.64 11.96
CA SER A 844 77.98 -14.04 12.68
C SER A 844 79.20 -13.18 12.35
N ALA A 845 79.62 -12.37 13.33
CA ALA A 845 80.93 -11.70 13.45
C ALA A 845 81.31 -10.65 12.37
N ALA A 846 82.23 -9.72 12.63
CA ALA A 846 82.59 -8.99 13.85
C ALA A 846 83.52 -7.81 13.46
N VAL A 847 83.30 -6.60 13.99
CA VAL A 847 84.24 -5.46 13.79
C VAL A 847 84.34 -4.59 15.04
N SER A 848 85.56 -4.14 15.34
CA SER A 848 85.93 -3.09 16.31
C SER A 848 87.32 -2.55 15.93
N PRO A 849 87.74 -1.33 16.32
CA PRO A 849 87.00 -0.11 16.63
C PRO A 849 87.49 1.10 15.76
N SER A 850 87.21 2.34 16.17
CA SER A 850 87.47 3.61 15.44
C SER A 850 88.95 4.02 15.31
N PRO A 851 89.26 5.09 14.53
CA PRO A 851 89.46 6.40 15.17
C PRO A 851 88.90 7.63 14.40
N SER A 852 89.10 8.81 15.00
CA SER A 852 88.51 10.15 14.73
C SER A 852 89.28 11.05 13.73
N THR A 853 88.62 12.11 13.21
CA THR A 853 89.10 13.52 13.32
C THR A 853 88.05 14.62 13.01
N THR A 854 88.33 15.81 13.56
CA THR A 854 87.82 17.20 13.39
C THR A 854 87.61 17.68 11.91
N THR A 855 86.95 18.81 11.56
CA THR A 855 86.86 20.19 12.17
C THR A 855 85.68 21.04 11.60
N SER A 856 85.52 22.31 12.04
CA SER A 856 84.61 23.36 11.49
C SER A 856 85.31 24.75 11.58
N PRO A 857 84.70 25.96 11.36
CA PRO A 857 83.58 26.43 10.50
C PRO A 857 83.91 27.74 9.69
N LYS A 858 82.95 28.30 8.91
CA LYS A 858 82.80 29.71 8.38
C LYS A 858 81.56 29.77 7.45
N GLY A 859 80.76 30.83 7.23
CA GLY A 859 80.51 32.19 7.80
C GLY A 859 79.24 32.77 7.10
N VAL A 860 78.31 33.50 7.76
CA VAL A 860 78.20 34.99 7.87
C VAL A 860 78.19 35.69 6.48
N GLN A 861 77.20 36.52 6.04
CA GLN A 861 76.62 37.72 6.69
C GLN A 861 75.33 38.30 5.99
N SER A 862 74.45 38.99 6.75
CA SER A 862 73.51 40.10 6.34
C SER A 862 72.43 39.87 5.24
N SER A 863 71.33 40.66 5.12
CA SER A 863 70.97 41.98 5.70
C SER A 863 69.49 42.13 6.14
N SER A 864 69.18 43.25 6.80
CA SER A 864 67.86 43.74 7.27
C SER A 864 67.11 44.54 6.16
N ALA A 865 65.91 45.16 6.33
CA ALA A 865 65.19 45.60 7.54
C ALA A 865 63.65 45.84 7.39
N ASN A 866 62.94 45.87 8.52
CA ASN A 866 61.86 46.79 8.98
C ASN A 866 60.77 47.33 8.00
N HIS A 867 59.46 47.06 8.20
CA HIS A 867 58.48 47.69 9.13
C HIS A 867 57.77 48.95 8.56
N PRO A 868 56.59 49.42 9.07
CA PRO A 868 55.75 48.93 10.20
C PRO A 868 54.23 48.77 9.88
N ALA A 869 53.40 48.63 10.92
CA ALA A 869 51.92 48.56 10.92
C ALA A 869 51.23 49.96 10.70
N THR A 870 49.91 50.21 10.70
CA THR A 870 48.70 49.69 11.41
C THR A 870 47.40 50.00 10.57
N ARG A 871 46.10 49.90 10.96
CA ARG A 871 45.36 49.60 12.22
C ARG A 871 43.92 49.00 11.95
N GLU A 872 42.87 49.47 12.65
CA GLU A 872 41.42 49.11 12.55
C GLU A 872 40.70 49.72 11.32
N GLY A 873 39.43 49.42 10.96
CA GLY A 873 38.45 48.43 11.45
C GLY A 873 36.97 48.84 11.15
N ALA A 874 36.01 47.98 11.56
CA ALA A 874 34.54 48.16 11.62
C ALA A 874 33.69 48.21 10.32
N THR A 875 32.52 47.53 10.38
CA THR A 875 31.22 47.70 9.65
C THR A 875 31.23 48.00 8.13
N SER A 876 30.45 47.30 7.30
CA SER A 876 29.06 46.85 7.51
C SER A 876 28.75 45.44 7.00
#